data_AF-A0A6P0VZF3-F1
#
_entry.id   AF-A0A6P0VZF3-F1
#
_cell.length_a   1.000
_cell.length_b   1.000
_cell.length_c   1.000
_cell.angle_alpha   90.00
_cell.angle_beta   90.00
_cell.angle_gamma   90.00
#
_symmetry.space_group_name_H-M   'P 1'
#
loop_
_entity.id
_entity.type
_entity.pdbx_description
1 polymer ?
#
loop_
_entity_poly.entity_id
_entity_poly.type
_entity_poly.pdbx_seq_one_letter_code
_entity_poly.pdbx_strand_id
1 'polypeptide(L)'
;MIPLSAIFGTVCTFVVPQPSQTNPHPELPFNPIQTANATNLLVNVSPLNQQVGQAGIVGEAGVNRGEVAVFLPSISSGKHRQSDALKKPDEGTHKRGDGQKGRSSSVPFINPSGKSRFWRFPQEHKTESSSVVQMPSLASLTTNRSNNQTQLIKVNFQEKAERTQPDTETRKEQEQEELATKPQKLKLTLSNVVILALQNNRIIKNAYLQRIIDLQELAVAEDEFAPNFTPEMFVEFNRNQLGSTLRTDSELNLAVTLDLNIITGGDLKVTWSPRGRLQDSNNISSIGDDLLSQNLTFSFIQPLLRGFGVDVNRAPIQIARQEEAINIVELKSNLINTITNAIEAYLRLLQAQEQIKIEQLSLESAKRQMEVIEALIDAGRRARVELVQSETEVANREVSLLTAKNRLAQAGLDLIEILELEQNLELVAADIPAPVDSTPLESEKLQQLALVNNPDYLQSVSRLEIAKLNLLLAKNERRWNLDFQVDYDLTTTTLVGDDTMDLRGRLTLKRELGNLSLEQAVERSNIQLQQANNNLQEARETLEIEINNRIRDVKFNLRQIQLARQARELSEQQLQNEREKLRLGVRGTRLIDVLDFENDLVQAKNRELNARIDYLRALTRLEQTVGITLDRWNIKIEAAKAIPGRR
;
A
#
# COMPACT_ATOMS: atom_id res chain seq x y z
N MET A 1 38.49 -40.87 0.26
CA MET A 1 37.17 -40.60 -0.34
C MET A 1 36.38 -41.89 -0.40
N ILE A 2 35.17 -41.90 0.14
CA ILE A 2 34.15 -42.96 0.01
C ILE A 2 32.86 -42.23 -0.34
N PRO A 3 32.05 -42.68 -1.32
CA PRO A 3 30.88 -41.93 -1.78
C PRO A 3 29.78 -41.87 -0.72
N LEU A 4 29.24 -40.66 -0.50
CA LEU A 4 28.28 -40.33 0.56
C LEU A 4 26.82 -40.76 0.24
N SER A 5 26.64 -41.90 -0.43
CA SER A 5 25.35 -42.34 -1.00
C SER A 5 24.84 -43.67 -0.42
N ALA A 6 25.26 -44.04 0.80
CA ALA A 6 25.06 -45.37 1.36
C ALA A 6 24.61 -45.44 2.83
N ILE A 7 24.13 -44.33 3.44
CA ILE A 7 23.72 -44.29 4.86
C ILE A 7 22.33 -43.66 5.09
N PHE A 8 21.39 -43.85 4.16
CA PHE A 8 19.97 -43.64 4.43
C PHE A 8 19.14 -44.75 3.76
N GLY A 9 18.78 -45.77 4.53
CA GLY A 9 18.20 -46.99 3.94
C GLY A 9 17.73 -48.09 4.89
N THR A 10 17.33 -47.81 6.13
CA THR A 10 16.56 -48.80 6.91
C THR A 10 15.50 -48.15 7.79
N VAL A 11 14.23 -48.46 7.49
CA VAL A 11 13.08 -48.19 8.35
C VAL A 11 13.07 -49.22 9.47
N CYS A 12 12.97 -48.79 10.72
CA CYS A 12 12.62 -49.66 11.85
C CYS A 12 11.51 -49.04 12.69
N THR A 13 10.29 -49.50 12.44
CA THR A 13 9.12 -49.31 13.31
C THR A 13 9.42 -49.90 14.70
N PHE A 14 9.17 -49.15 15.77
CA PHE A 14 9.12 -49.74 17.11
C PHE A 14 7.88 -49.31 17.90
N VAL A 15 7.18 -50.33 18.41
CA VAL A 15 5.96 -50.23 19.20
C VAL A 15 6.35 -50.11 20.68
N VAL A 16 5.64 -49.29 21.45
CA VAL A 16 5.76 -49.20 22.91
C VAL A 16 4.40 -49.53 23.54
N PRO A 17 4.33 -50.44 24.55
CA PRO A 17 3.06 -50.88 25.15
C PRO A 17 2.59 -49.99 26.31
N GLN A 18 1.29 -50.05 26.60
CA GLN A 18 0.66 -49.52 27.83
C GLN A 18 0.82 -50.48 29.03
N PRO A 19 0.63 -49.96 30.26
CA PRO A 19 -0.09 -50.63 31.34
C PRO A 19 -1.44 -49.96 31.67
N SER A 20 -2.39 -50.72 32.23
CA SER A 20 -3.81 -50.35 32.38
C SER A 20 -4.35 -50.34 33.82
N GLN A 21 -5.56 -49.76 33.98
CA GLN A 21 -6.49 -49.71 35.15
C GLN A 21 -6.27 -48.57 36.19
N THR A 22 -7.28 -47.89 36.78
CA THR A 22 -8.78 -47.93 36.63
C THR A 22 -9.50 -46.67 37.19
N ASN A 23 -10.60 -46.26 36.52
CA ASN A 23 -11.96 -45.82 36.95
C ASN A 23 -12.30 -45.27 38.38
N PRO A 24 -13.44 -44.53 38.58
CA PRO A 24 -14.35 -43.86 37.59
C PRO A 24 -15.04 -42.48 37.96
N HIS A 25 -15.53 -41.77 36.92
CA HIS A 25 -16.77 -40.90 36.80
C HIS A 25 -16.99 -39.59 37.62
N PRO A 26 -17.89 -38.64 37.18
CA PRO A 26 -18.49 -38.38 35.84
C PRO A 26 -18.59 -36.88 35.35
N GLU A 27 -18.72 -36.69 34.01
CA GLU A 27 -19.50 -35.69 33.19
C GLU A 27 -19.46 -34.16 33.48
N LEU A 28 -19.44 -33.21 32.51
CA LEU A 28 -20.25 -32.98 31.28
C LEU A 28 -19.47 -32.23 30.15
N PRO A 29 -20.00 -32.07 28.90
CA PRO A 29 -19.18 -31.85 27.69
C PRO A 29 -19.13 -30.41 27.09
N PHE A 30 -18.09 -30.15 26.29
CA PHE A 30 -18.02 -29.07 25.28
C PHE A 30 -17.53 -29.63 23.92
N ASN A 31 -17.95 -29.00 22.82
CA ASN A 31 -17.92 -29.58 21.47
C ASN A 31 -17.08 -28.72 20.49
N PRO A 32 -16.02 -29.23 19.83
CA PRO A 32 -15.26 -28.49 18.83
C PRO A 32 -15.64 -28.86 17.38
N ILE A 33 -15.82 -27.86 16.52
CA ILE A 33 -16.08 -28.04 15.09
C ILE A 33 -14.75 -28.24 14.34
N GLN A 34 -14.71 -29.24 13.47
CA GLN A 34 -13.57 -29.54 12.59
C GLN A 34 -13.54 -28.63 11.36
N THR A 35 -12.36 -28.19 10.94
CA THR A 35 -12.09 -27.76 9.57
C THR A 35 -11.15 -28.77 8.91
N ALA A 36 -11.53 -29.27 7.74
CA ALA A 36 -10.80 -30.33 7.04
C ALA A 36 -9.86 -29.77 5.96
N ASN A 37 -8.66 -30.35 5.88
CA ASN A 37 -7.75 -30.17 4.75
C ASN A 37 -8.24 -30.96 3.52
N ALA A 38 -8.01 -30.42 2.32
CA ALA A 38 -7.97 -31.21 1.09
C ALA A 38 -6.93 -30.64 0.11
N THR A 39 -6.15 -31.53 -0.50
CA THR A 39 -5.02 -31.20 -1.38
C THR A 39 -5.30 -31.66 -2.81
N ASN A 40 -4.73 -30.95 -3.80
CA ASN A 40 -4.62 -31.25 -5.24
C ASN A 40 -5.18 -32.57 -5.80
N LEU A 41 -5.93 -32.47 -6.91
CA LEU A 41 -5.94 -33.49 -7.97
C LEU A 41 -6.18 -32.85 -9.36
N LEU A 42 -5.41 -33.30 -10.35
CA LEU A 42 -5.44 -32.84 -11.75
C LEU A 42 -5.71 -34.05 -12.65
N VAL A 43 -6.89 -34.12 -13.30
CA VAL A 43 -7.13 -34.92 -14.51
C VAL A 43 -8.15 -34.18 -15.39
N ASN A 44 -7.94 -34.22 -16.72
CA ASN A 44 -8.80 -33.63 -17.74
C ASN A 44 -9.47 -34.75 -18.58
N VAL A 45 -10.63 -34.46 -19.19
CA VAL A 45 -11.16 -34.93 -20.50
C VAL A 45 -12.72 -34.93 -20.50
N SER A 46 -13.29 -33.87 -21.09
CA SER A 46 -14.40 -33.81 -22.07
C SER A 46 -15.80 -34.48 -21.84
N PRO A 47 -16.86 -34.01 -22.53
CA PRO A 47 -18.20 -33.88 -21.91
C PRO A 47 -19.33 -34.77 -22.49
N LEU A 48 -20.49 -34.78 -21.82
CA LEU A 48 -21.81 -35.02 -22.42
C LEU A 48 -22.94 -34.27 -21.69
N ASN A 49 -24.19 -34.40 -22.17
CA ASN A 49 -25.25 -33.37 -22.16
C ASN A 49 -26.54 -33.77 -21.37
N GLN A 50 -27.49 -32.82 -21.25
CA GLN A 50 -28.90 -32.91 -20.79
C GLN A 50 -29.18 -32.86 -19.26
N GLN A 51 -29.77 -31.77 -18.74
CA GLN A 51 -31.22 -31.48 -18.52
C GLN A 51 -31.82 -32.18 -17.26
N VAL A 52 -32.68 -31.61 -16.41
CA VAL A 52 -33.38 -30.29 -16.33
C VAL A 52 -33.78 -30.03 -14.85
N GLY A 53 -33.95 -28.76 -14.43
CA GLY A 53 -34.53 -28.43 -13.11
C GLY A 53 -34.59 -26.92 -12.82
N GLN A 54 -35.65 -26.23 -13.25
CA GLN A 54 -35.77 -24.77 -13.16
C GLN A 54 -36.45 -24.27 -11.87
N ALA A 55 -35.89 -23.23 -11.27
CA ALA A 55 -36.62 -22.08 -10.71
C ALA A 55 -35.60 -20.93 -10.42
N GLY A 56 -35.77 -19.68 -10.87
CA GLY A 56 -36.83 -19.15 -11.72
C GLY A 56 -37.27 -17.72 -11.35
N ILE A 57 -36.36 -16.75 -11.26
CA ILE A 57 -36.71 -15.31 -11.28
C ILE A 57 -35.79 -14.60 -12.28
N VAL A 58 -36.40 -13.98 -13.29
CA VAL A 58 -35.75 -13.32 -14.43
C VAL A 58 -35.92 -11.81 -14.31
N GLY A 59 -34.90 -11.05 -14.73
CA GLY A 59 -34.92 -9.59 -14.73
C GLY A 59 -33.67 -8.98 -15.37
N GLU A 60 -33.24 -9.49 -16.53
CA GLU A 60 -32.10 -8.92 -17.25
C GLU A 60 -32.44 -7.58 -17.92
N ALA A 61 -31.58 -6.59 -17.73
CA ALA A 61 -31.35 -5.52 -18.68
C ALA A 61 -29.86 -5.59 -19.08
N GLY A 62 -29.59 -6.01 -20.32
CA GLY A 62 -28.26 -6.42 -20.73
C GLY A 62 -27.24 -5.27 -20.81
N VAL A 63 -26.13 -5.42 -20.09
CA VAL A 63 -24.86 -4.75 -20.39
C VAL A 63 -23.77 -5.82 -20.34
N ASN A 64 -22.99 -5.96 -21.41
CA ASN A 64 -21.84 -6.88 -21.45
C ASN A 64 -20.87 -6.52 -20.31
N ARG A 65 -20.73 -7.40 -19.33
CA ARG A 65 -19.76 -7.31 -18.24
C ARG A 65 -18.82 -8.51 -18.34
N GLY A 66 -17.64 -8.29 -18.90
CA GLY A 66 -16.58 -9.30 -18.93
C GLY A 66 -15.96 -9.49 -17.54
N GLU A 67 -15.48 -10.70 -17.26
CA GLU A 67 -14.58 -10.93 -16.13
C GLU A 67 -13.26 -10.18 -16.36
N VAL A 68 -12.77 -9.48 -15.33
CA VAL A 68 -11.51 -8.74 -15.38
C VAL A 68 -10.50 -9.45 -14.48
N ALA A 69 -9.78 -10.42 -15.05
CA ALA A 69 -8.57 -10.98 -14.44
C ALA A 69 -7.37 -10.06 -14.74
N VAL A 70 -6.56 -9.75 -13.72
CA VAL A 70 -5.46 -8.78 -13.84
C VAL A 70 -4.15 -9.48 -14.17
N PHE A 71 -3.75 -9.44 -15.45
CA PHE A 71 -2.43 -9.91 -15.89
C PHE A 71 -1.45 -8.75 -16.05
N LEU A 72 -0.23 -8.91 -15.51
CA LEU A 72 0.90 -8.01 -15.72
C LEU A 72 1.86 -8.55 -16.80
N PRO A 73 2.46 -7.68 -17.65
CA PRO A 73 3.53 -8.08 -18.56
C PRO A 73 4.85 -8.26 -17.83
N SER A 74 5.64 -9.26 -18.24
CA SER A 74 6.99 -9.51 -17.71
C SER A 74 7.98 -8.44 -18.18
N ILE A 75 8.60 -7.70 -17.25
CA ILE A 75 9.63 -6.71 -17.56
C ILE A 75 11.03 -7.32 -17.32
N SER A 76 11.90 -7.26 -18.33
CA SER A 76 13.26 -7.79 -18.26
C SER A 76 14.22 -6.81 -17.55
N SER A 77 15.21 -7.38 -16.85
CA SER A 77 16.20 -6.65 -16.07
C SER A 77 17.09 -5.72 -16.93
N GLY A 78 17.02 -4.41 -16.67
CA GLY A 78 17.94 -3.40 -17.19
C GLY A 78 18.80 -2.78 -16.09
N LYS A 79 20.13 -2.95 -16.16
CA LYS A 79 21.07 -2.38 -15.17
C LYS A 79 21.31 -0.89 -15.40
N HIS A 80 21.27 -0.08 -14.34
CA HIS A 80 21.84 1.27 -14.34
C HIS A 80 22.77 1.50 -13.15
N ARG A 81 23.91 2.16 -13.42
CA ARG A 81 24.91 2.61 -12.45
C ARG A 81 24.66 4.07 -12.12
N GLN A 82 24.87 4.45 -10.87
CA GLN A 82 24.99 5.86 -10.47
C GLN A 82 26.42 6.36 -10.70
N SER A 83 26.55 7.66 -11.00
CA SER A 83 27.83 8.40 -10.91
C SER A 83 27.59 9.90 -10.69
N ASP A 84 27.91 10.34 -9.47
CA ASP A 84 28.62 11.58 -9.09
C ASP A 84 28.23 13.00 -9.54
N ALA A 85 28.37 13.89 -8.54
CA ALA A 85 29.05 15.19 -8.55
C ALA A 85 28.22 16.50 -8.43
N LEU A 86 28.42 17.16 -7.30
CA LEU A 86 28.13 18.59 -7.06
C LEU A 86 29.09 19.50 -7.86
N LYS A 87 28.64 20.70 -8.24
CA LYS A 87 29.34 21.95 -7.86
C LYS A 87 28.49 23.24 -8.00
N LYS A 88 28.81 24.22 -7.14
CA LYS A 88 28.32 25.61 -7.12
C LYS A 88 28.73 26.44 -8.36
N PRO A 89 28.22 27.67 -8.49
CA PRO A 89 29.13 28.82 -8.30
C PRO A 89 28.65 29.87 -7.27
N ASP A 90 29.55 30.78 -6.89
CA ASP A 90 29.38 31.82 -5.86
C ASP A 90 29.22 33.25 -6.44
N GLU A 91 28.60 34.13 -5.63
CA GLU A 91 28.74 35.60 -5.47
C GLU A 91 28.72 36.62 -6.64
N GLY A 92 27.98 37.72 -6.41
CA GLY A 92 28.06 38.98 -7.16
C GLY A 92 27.29 40.12 -6.47
N THR A 93 28.00 41.15 -5.98
CA THR A 93 27.46 42.23 -5.12
C THR A 93 26.71 43.35 -5.87
N HIS A 94 25.72 44.06 -5.26
CA HIS A 94 25.85 45.49 -4.88
C HIS A 94 24.59 46.21 -4.28
N LYS A 95 24.86 47.13 -3.33
CA LYS A 95 24.21 48.45 -3.03
C LYS A 95 22.81 48.61 -2.36
N ARG A 96 22.88 49.23 -1.17
CA ARG A 96 22.15 50.43 -0.64
C ARG A 96 20.63 50.42 -0.40
N GLY A 97 20.25 50.83 0.84
CA GLY A 97 18.95 51.40 1.19
C GLY A 97 18.77 51.62 2.70
N ASP A 98 18.64 52.87 3.17
CA ASP A 98 18.46 53.25 4.59
C ASP A 98 17.08 52.90 5.17
N GLY A 99 16.89 52.88 6.51
CA GLY A 99 15.52 52.71 7.04
C GLY A 99 15.15 52.68 8.54
N GLN A 100 15.80 53.40 9.45
CA GLN A 100 15.25 53.85 10.77
C GLN A 100 14.75 52.86 11.88
N LYS A 101 15.29 53.10 13.09
CA LYS A 101 14.62 53.22 14.43
C LYS A 101 13.77 52.05 15.00
N GLY A 102 14.26 51.43 16.07
CA GLY A 102 14.29 52.06 17.40
C GLY A 102 13.53 51.36 18.55
N ARG A 103 14.06 51.57 19.79
CA ARG A 103 13.52 51.18 21.12
C ARG A 103 13.47 49.67 21.43
N SER A 104 13.56 49.22 22.69
CA SER A 104 14.02 49.80 23.97
C SER A 104 13.98 48.69 25.04
N SER A 105 14.67 48.91 26.18
CA SER A 105 14.42 48.28 27.51
C SER A 105 14.66 46.76 27.67
N SER A 106 15.13 46.20 28.79
CA SER A 106 16.03 46.64 29.89
C SER A 106 15.90 45.60 31.04
N VAL A 107 17.02 45.00 31.49
CA VAL A 107 17.54 45.11 32.88
C VAL A 107 16.99 44.02 33.85
N PRO A 108 17.77 43.55 34.85
CA PRO A 108 18.01 42.11 35.10
C PRO A 108 17.70 41.70 36.56
N PHE A 109 18.29 40.60 37.09
CA PHE A 109 18.93 40.45 38.43
C PHE A 109 18.94 39.03 39.07
N ILE A 110 20.04 38.77 39.80
CA ILE A 110 20.17 37.96 41.05
C ILE A 110 20.27 36.40 41.00
N ASN A 111 21.54 35.96 41.09
CA ASN A 111 22.10 34.80 41.82
C ASN A 111 22.09 35.13 43.37
N PRO A 112 22.34 34.24 44.39
CA PRO A 112 23.17 33.03 44.33
C PRO A 112 22.91 31.84 45.30
N SER A 113 23.69 30.76 45.13
CA SER A 113 24.39 29.92 46.14
C SER A 113 24.35 28.41 45.80
N GLY A 114 25.39 27.59 45.98
CA GLY A 114 26.78 27.90 46.33
C GLY A 114 27.46 26.83 47.20
N LYS A 115 28.06 25.78 46.62
CA LYS A 115 29.08 24.91 47.28
C LYS A 115 30.15 24.42 46.28
N SER A 116 31.43 24.53 46.68
CA SER A 116 32.64 24.02 45.98
C SER A 116 33.22 22.79 46.72
N ARG A 117 34.06 21.89 46.18
CA ARG A 117 35.41 22.00 45.54
C ARG A 117 35.75 20.64 44.84
N PHE A 118 36.78 20.38 44.01
CA PHE A 118 37.88 21.15 43.36
C PHE A 118 38.57 20.28 42.25
N TRP A 119 38.84 20.85 41.05
CA TRP A 119 39.95 20.51 40.08
C TRP A 119 40.04 19.07 39.48
N ARG A 120 40.57 18.82 38.27
CA ARG A 120 41.72 19.41 37.51
C ARG A 120 41.55 19.33 35.96
N PHE A 121 42.18 20.26 35.23
CA PHE A 121 42.41 20.34 33.75
C PHE A 121 43.82 19.74 33.37
N PRO A 122 44.44 19.88 32.16
CA PRO A 122 44.02 20.42 30.83
C PRO A 122 44.36 19.54 29.57
N GLN A 123 43.66 19.69 28.42
CA GLN A 123 44.00 20.38 27.13
C GLN A 123 45.07 19.78 26.19
N GLU A 124 44.68 19.64 24.91
CA GLU A 124 45.55 19.46 23.72
C GLU A 124 45.83 20.81 23.03
N HIS A 125 46.89 20.89 22.22
CA HIS A 125 47.03 21.91 21.18
C HIS A 125 47.78 21.35 19.95
N LYS A 126 47.33 21.71 18.75
CA LYS A 126 48.03 21.52 17.47
C LYS A 126 48.54 22.86 16.93
N THR A 127 49.70 22.86 16.29
CA THR A 127 50.06 23.85 15.24
C THR A 127 51.05 23.25 14.22
N GLU A 128 50.64 23.33 12.95
CA GLU A 128 51.39 23.77 11.75
C GLU A 128 52.73 23.15 11.27
N SER A 129 52.75 22.94 9.94
CA SER A 129 53.76 23.36 8.95
C SER A 129 54.50 22.30 8.10
N SER A 130 54.67 22.66 6.83
CA SER A 130 55.26 21.93 5.68
C SER A 130 56.81 22.07 5.66
N SER A 131 57.65 21.49 4.77
CA SER A 131 57.53 20.85 3.43
C SER A 131 58.92 20.26 3.00
N VAL A 132 59.04 19.73 1.75
CA VAL A 132 60.26 19.68 0.86
C VAL A 132 61.04 18.33 0.66
N VAL A 133 60.85 17.73 -0.55
CA VAL A 133 61.84 17.08 -1.50
C VAL A 133 62.64 15.82 -1.03
N GLN A 134 62.73 14.67 -1.74
CA GLN A 134 63.42 14.44 -3.04
C GLN A 134 63.11 13.04 -3.70
N MET A 135 63.37 12.90 -5.01
CA MET A 135 63.26 11.69 -5.88
C MET A 135 64.67 11.09 -6.19
N PRO A 136 64.90 9.87 -6.78
CA PRO A 136 64.36 9.44 -8.11
C PRO A 136 64.28 7.92 -8.53
N SER A 137 63.65 7.67 -9.70
CA SER A 137 63.90 6.67 -10.80
C SER A 137 64.13 5.16 -10.51
N LEU A 138 63.51 4.22 -11.26
CA LEU A 138 63.98 3.77 -12.60
C LEU A 138 62.97 2.86 -13.37
N ALA A 139 63.08 2.89 -14.72
CA ALA A 139 62.80 1.85 -15.74
C ALA A 139 61.65 0.81 -15.53
N SER A 140 60.52 0.81 -16.26
CA SER A 140 60.27 0.63 -17.71
C SER A 140 60.25 -0.82 -18.23
N LEU A 141 59.13 -1.23 -18.85
CA LEU A 141 59.09 -2.19 -19.97
C LEU A 141 57.81 -1.97 -20.81
N THR A 142 57.91 -2.13 -22.14
CA THR A 142 56.93 -1.65 -23.13
C THR A 142 56.61 -2.68 -24.21
N THR A 143 55.33 -2.90 -24.54
CA THR A 143 54.77 -3.42 -25.82
C THR A 143 53.24 -3.52 -25.70
N ASN A 144 52.37 -3.42 -26.72
CA ASN A 144 52.50 -2.99 -28.12
C ASN A 144 51.13 -2.43 -28.61
N ARG A 145 51.09 -1.70 -29.74
CA ARG A 145 49.88 -1.12 -30.37
C ARG A 145 49.12 -2.10 -31.28
N SER A 146 47.82 -1.85 -31.47
CA SER A 146 47.15 -1.98 -32.79
C SER A 146 45.87 -1.13 -32.89
N ASN A 147 45.94 -0.07 -33.70
CA ASN A 147 44.97 0.44 -34.69
C ASN A 147 43.44 0.31 -34.44
N ASN A 148 42.64 1.37 -34.59
CA ASN A 148 42.42 2.03 -35.89
C ASN A 148 41.93 3.50 -35.81
N GLN A 149 41.98 4.19 -36.95
CA GLN A 149 41.69 5.62 -37.16
C GLN A 149 40.21 5.89 -37.52
N THR A 150 39.75 7.14 -37.34
CA THR A 150 39.00 7.92 -38.35
C THR A 150 39.27 9.43 -38.12
N GLN A 151 39.39 10.22 -39.19
CA GLN A 151 39.78 11.64 -39.15
C GLN A 151 38.60 12.63 -39.23
N LEU A 152 38.89 13.90 -38.89
CA LEU A 152 37.99 15.05 -39.02
C LEU A 152 37.80 15.50 -40.47
N ILE A 153 36.62 16.03 -40.80
CA ILE A 153 36.47 17.15 -41.73
C ILE A 153 35.46 18.15 -41.13
N LYS A 154 35.82 19.43 -41.07
CA LYS A 154 34.88 20.55 -40.84
C LYS A 154 34.51 21.16 -42.18
N VAL A 155 33.25 21.55 -42.36
CA VAL A 155 32.84 22.51 -43.40
C VAL A 155 31.98 23.57 -42.74
N ASN A 156 32.22 24.82 -43.10
CA ASN A 156 31.53 26.00 -42.59
C ASN A 156 31.16 26.85 -43.81
N PHE A 157 29.89 27.26 -43.96
CA PHE A 157 29.49 28.22 -44.99
C PHE A 157 28.28 29.03 -44.53
N GLN A 158 28.30 30.33 -44.83
CA GLN A 158 27.23 31.25 -44.45
C GLN A 158 26.15 31.39 -45.53
N GLU A 159 24.92 31.42 -45.03
CA GLU A 159 23.79 32.26 -45.42
C GLU A 159 23.91 33.12 -46.70
N LYS A 160 22.95 32.94 -47.62
CA LYS A 160 22.48 34.00 -48.51
C LYS A 160 20.98 33.85 -48.73
N ALA A 161 20.21 34.88 -48.38
CA ALA A 161 18.76 34.88 -48.51
C ALA A 161 18.31 35.21 -49.94
N GLU A 162 17.23 34.59 -50.38
CA GLU A 162 16.44 35.02 -51.53
C GLU A 162 14.95 34.79 -51.23
N ARG A 163 14.11 35.81 -51.43
CA ARG A 163 12.68 35.78 -51.09
C ARG A 163 11.84 35.38 -52.29
N THR A 164 10.93 34.44 -52.08
CA THR A 164 9.73 34.27 -52.92
C THR A 164 8.52 33.98 -52.02
N GLN A 165 7.30 34.14 -52.54
CA GLN A 165 6.09 34.48 -51.78
C GLN A 165 5.52 33.34 -50.91
N PRO A 166 4.79 33.67 -49.82
CA PRO A 166 3.97 32.72 -49.06
C PRO A 166 2.62 32.44 -49.77
N ASP A 167 1.69 31.80 -49.05
CA ASP A 167 0.26 31.67 -49.37
C ASP A 167 -0.15 30.52 -50.30
N THR A 168 0.24 29.28 -49.98
CA THR A 168 -0.68 28.13 -50.20
C THR A 168 -0.49 26.96 -49.22
N GLU A 169 0.75 26.63 -48.85
CA GLU A 169 1.03 25.49 -47.97
C GLU A 169 0.69 25.77 -46.51
N THR A 170 1.00 26.98 -46.03
CA THR A 170 0.76 27.39 -44.63
C THR A 170 -0.70 27.25 -44.21
N ARG A 171 -1.66 27.39 -45.14
CA ARG A 171 -3.09 27.20 -44.82
C ARG A 171 -3.47 25.73 -44.62
N LYS A 172 -2.83 24.79 -45.32
CA LYS A 172 -3.08 23.35 -45.13
C LYS A 172 -2.37 22.80 -43.90
N GLU A 173 -1.19 23.33 -43.59
CA GLU A 173 -0.49 23.01 -42.35
C GLU A 173 -1.22 23.60 -41.13
N GLN A 174 -1.71 24.84 -41.22
CA GLN A 174 -2.56 25.44 -40.17
C GLN A 174 -3.92 24.73 -40.03
N GLU A 175 -4.59 24.35 -41.12
CA GLU A 175 -5.82 23.54 -41.05
C GLU A 175 -5.56 22.11 -40.51
N GLN A 176 -4.33 21.60 -40.52
CA GLN A 176 -3.95 20.32 -39.91
C GLN A 176 -3.50 20.46 -38.43
N GLU A 177 -2.79 21.52 -38.06
CA GLU A 177 -2.49 21.84 -36.65
C GLU A 177 -3.78 22.24 -35.86
N GLU A 178 -4.72 22.93 -36.51
CA GLU A 178 -6.03 23.26 -35.93
C GLU A 178 -6.97 22.04 -35.84
N LEU A 179 -6.65 20.94 -36.55
CA LEU A 179 -7.34 19.64 -36.39
C LEU A 179 -6.69 18.75 -35.31
N ALA A 180 -5.38 18.89 -35.08
CA ALA A 180 -4.65 18.18 -34.02
C ALA A 180 -4.90 18.75 -32.61
N THR A 181 -5.46 19.95 -32.51
CA THR A 181 -5.73 20.66 -31.25
C THR A 181 -7.17 20.52 -30.73
N LYS A 182 -7.99 19.65 -31.34
CA LYS A 182 -9.28 19.23 -30.75
C LYS A 182 -9.02 18.09 -29.75
N PRO A 183 -9.33 18.26 -28.45
CA PRO A 183 -9.11 17.21 -27.47
C PRO A 183 -9.96 15.99 -27.82
N GLN A 184 -9.35 14.80 -27.71
CA GLN A 184 -10.07 13.55 -28.01
C GLN A 184 -11.16 13.34 -26.95
N LYS A 185 -12.41 13.25 -27.40
CA LYS A 185 -13.58 13.11 -26.53
C LYS A 185 -13.74 11.65 -26.09
N LEU A 186 -13.21 11.31 -24.92
CA LEU A 186 -13.32 9.97 -24.35
C LEU A 186 -14.66 9.82 -23.62
N LYS A 187 -15.54 8.97 -24.18
CA LYS A 187 -16.82 8.61 -23.55
C LYS A 187 -16.60 7.53 -22.50
N LEU A 188 -16.87 7.85 -21.23
CA LEU A 188 -16.72 6.94 -20.10
C LEU A 188 -18.07 6.52 -19.54
N THR A 189 -18.23 5.22 -19.28
CA THR A 189 -19.31 4.65 -18.45
C THR A 189 -18.77 4.43 -17.04
N LEU A 190 -19.66 4.26 -16.06
CA LEU A 190 -19.25 4.00 -14.68
C LEU A 190 -18.38 2.73 -14.55
N SER A 191 -18.68 1.68 -15.33
CA SER A 191 -17.87 0.46 -15.37
C SER A 191 -16.46 0.70 -15.95
N ASN A 192 -16.33 1.54 -16.99
CA ASN A 192 -15.04 1.86 -17.57
C ASN A 192 -14.18 2.68 -16.60
N VAL A 193 -14.79 3.58 -15.81
CA VAL A 193 -14.10 4.34 -14.74
C VAL A 193 -13.50 3.40 -13.70
N VAL A 194 -14.27 2.41 -13.23
CA VAL A 194 -13.77 1.41 -12.26
C VAL A 194 -12.60 0.60 -12.83
N ILE A 195 -12.71 0.13 -14.08
CA ILE A 195 -11.64 -0.64 -14.74
C ILE A 195 -10.37 0.20 -14.93
N LEU A 196 -10.50 1.45 -15.41
CA LEU A 196 -9.35 2.34 -15.60
C LEU A 196 -8.70 2.72 -14.26
N ALA A 197 -9.48 2.93 -13.20
CA ALA A 197 -8.95 3.18 -11.87
C ALA A 197 -8.11 1.99 -11.38
N LEU A 198 -8.61 0.76 -11.52
CA LEU A 198 -7.88 -0.46 -11.14
C LEU A 198 -6.59 -0.66 -11.96
N GLN A 199 -6.60 -0.34 -13.25
CA GLN A 199 -5.46 -0.58 -14.15
C GLN A 199 -4.36 0.48 -14.03
N ASN A 200 -4.73 1.75 -13.87
CA ASN A 200 -3.77 2.85 -14.00
C ASN A 200 -3.28 3.41 -12.66
N ASN A 201 -4.11 3.43 -11.63
CA ASN A 201 -3.82 4.16 -10.39
C ASN A 201 -2.60 3.62 -9.62
N ARG A 202 -1.64 4.50 -9.27
CA ARG A 202 -0.41 4.17 -8.56
C ARG A 202 -0.63 3.74 -7.12
N ILE A 203 -1.68 4.18 -6.44
CA ILE A 203 -1.98 3.75 -5.06
C ILE A 203 -2.24 2.24 -5.08
N ILE A 204 -3.04 1.77 -6.04
CA ILE A 204 -3.31 0.34 -6.25
C ILE A 204 -2.03 -0.40 -6.67
N LYS A 205 -1.26 0.12 -7.64
CA LYS A 205 0.00 -0.51 -8.07
C LYS A 205 1.01 -0.63 -6.92
N ASN A 206 1.17 0.41 -6.12
CA ASN A 206 2.08 0.42 -4.96
C ASN A 206 1.59 -0.54 -3.87
N ALA A 207 0.27 -0.62 -3.62
CA ALA A 207 -0.30 -1.60 -2.70
C ALA A 207 -0.03 -3.04 -3.17
N TYR A 208 -0.12 -3.34 -4.48
CA TYR A 208 0.28 -4.64 -5.02
C TYR A 208 1.80 -4.89 -4.99
N LEU A 209 2.64 -3.86 -5.07
CA LEU A 209 4.09 -4.02 -4.89
C LEU A 209 4.46 -4.30 -3.43
N GLN A 210 3.84 -3.59 -2.48
CA GLN A 210 3.97 -3.85 -1.05
C GLN A 210 3.52 -5.28 -0.71
N ARG A 211 2.41 -5.73 -1.31
CA ARG A 211 1.89 -7.10 -1.17
C ARG A 211 2.90 -8.21 -1.50
N ILE A 212 3.88 -7.94 -2.37
CA ILE A 212 4.95 -8.90 -2.70
C ILE A 212 5.95 -9.02 -1.53
N ILE A 213 6.19 -7.94 -0.79
CA ILE A 213 7.04 -7.91 0.40
C ILE A 213 6.31 -8.62 1.56
N ASP A 214 5.04 -8.26 1.81
CA ASP A 214 4.22 -8.85 2.88
C ASP A 214 4.19 -10.39 2.81
N LEU A 215 4.05 -10.94 1.60
CA LEU A 215 4.07 -12.39 1.37
C LEU A 215 5.43 -13.04 1.64
N GLN A 216 6.54 -12.29 1.51
CA GLN A 216 7.87 -12.78 1.87
C GLN A 216 8.07 -12.76 3.38
N GLU A 217 7.51 -11.79 4.09
CA GLU A 217 7.57 -11.75 5.57
C GLU A 217 6.84 -12.94 6.19
N LEU A 218 5.65 -13.30 5.69
CA LEU A 218 4.98 -14.54 6.08
C LEU A 218 5.81 -15.77 5.73
N ALA A 219 6.39 -15.84 4.53
CA ALA A 219 7.20 -16.98 4.12
C ALA A 219 8.44 -17.17 5.01
N VAL A 220 9.09 -16.07 5.43
CA VAL A 220 10.22 -16.11 6.38
C VAL A 220 9.78 -16.60 7.76
N ALA A 221 8.59 -16.21 8.24
CA ALA A 221 8.04 -16.75 9.48
C ALA A 221 7.71 -18.25 9.36
N GLU A 222 7.17 -18.71 8.23
CA GLU A 222 6.90 -20.15 8.01
C GLU A 222 8.17 -20.99 7.84
N ASP A 223 9.29 -20.37 7.41
CA ASP A 223 10.62 -21.00 7.31
C ASP A 223 11.34 -21.13 8.67
N GLU A 224 10.80 -20.58 9.77
CA GLU A 224 11.40 -20.65 11.12
C GLU A 224 11.64 -22.09 11.62
N PHE A 225 10.88 -23.07 11.10
CA PHE A 225 11.03 -24.50 11.40
C PHE A 225 11.67 -25.32 10.26
N ALA A 226 12.20 -24.66 9.23
CA ALA A 226 12.99 -25.31 8.19
C ALA A 226 14.45 -25.50 8.64
N PRO A 227 15.15 -26.55 8.15
CA PRO A 227 16.56 -26.73 8.45
C PRO A 227 17.42 -25.70 7.71
N ASN A 228 18.13 -24.85 8.45
CA ASN A 228 19.12 -23.95 7.88
C ASN A 228 20.46 -24.68 7.67
N PHE A 229 21.17 -24.37 6.59
CA PHE A 229 22.45 -24.96 6.23
C PHE A 229 23.49 -23.88 5.99
N THR A 230 24.44 -23.76 6.91
CA THR A 230 25.49 -22.73 6.89
C THR A 230 26.86 -23.37 6.62
N PRO A 231 27.39 -23.27 5.39
CA PRO A 231 28.78 -23.59 5.10
C PRO A 231 29.67 -22.39 5.46
N GLU A 232 30.72 -22.64 6.24
CA GLU A 232 31.72 -21.67 6.64
C GLU A 232 33.12 -22.15 6.20
N MET A 233 33.94 -21.21 5.76
CA MET A 233 35.37 -21.44 5.53
C MET A 233 36.16 -20.25 6.05
N PHE A 234 37.21 -20.51 6.83
CA PHE A 234 38.15 -19.49 7.25
C PHE A 234 39.59 -20.03 7.27
N VAL A 235 40.53 -19.12 7.07
CA VAL A 235 41.96 -19.41 7.17
C VAL A 235 42.52 -18.53 8.27
N GLU A 236 43.06 -19.14 9.32
CA GLU A 236 43.70 -18.42 10.42
C GLU A 236 45.22 -18.51 10.29
N PHE A 237 45.91 -17.39 10.44
CA PHE A 237 47.37 -17.33 10.53
C PHE A 237 47.74 -16.76 11.89
N ASN A 238 48.35 -17.58 12.74
CA ASN A 238 48.63 -17.24 14.11
C ASN A 238 50.14 -17.32 14.38
N ARG A 239 50.76 -16.22 14.82
CA ARG A 239 52.19 -16.18 15.16
C ARG A 239 52.35 -15.90 16.64
N ASN A 240 52.73 -16.94 17.37
CA ASN A 240 52.96 -16.90 18.81
C ASN A 240 54.45 -16.89 19.11
N GLN A 241 54.88 -15.98 19.99
CA GLN A 241 56.26 -15.87 20.45
C GLN A 241 56.33 -16.13 21.96
N LEU A 242 57.13 -17.12 22.36
CA LEU A 242 57.42 -17.42 23.77
C LEU A 242 58.93 -17.46 23.98
N GLY A 243 59.49 -16.36 24.48
CA GLY A 243 60.94 -16.17 24.57
C GLY A 243 61.58 -16.08 23.16
N SER A 244 62.57 -16.93 22.90
CA SER A 244 63.18 -17.11 21.58
C SER A 244 62.39 -18.05 20.66
N THR A 245 61.42 -18.78 21.18
CA THR A 245 60.60 -19.71 20.41
C THR A 245 59.57 -18.92 19.60
N LEU A 246 59.63 -19.07 18.28
CA LEU A 246 58.65 -18.56 17.34
C LEU A 246 57.87 -19.75 16.80
N ARG A 247 56.55 -19.73 17.03
CA ARG A 247 55.59 -20.69 16.48
C ARG A 247 54.71 -19.95 15.49
N THR A 248 54.68 -20.41 14.25
CA THR A 248 53.75 -19.93 13.22
C THR A 248 52.81 -21.07 12.88
N ASP A 249 51.54 -20.91 13.22
CA ASP A 249 50.46 -21.81 12.83
C ASP A 249 49.71 -21.20 11.64
N SER A 250 49.35 -22.03 10.67
CA SER A 250 48.33 -21.71 9.68
C SER A 250 47.29 -22.81 9.64
N GLU A 251 46.03 -22.44 9.85
CA GLU A 251 44.90 -23.36 9.88
C GLU A 251 43.93 -23.07 8.75
N LEU A 252 43.54 -24.11 8.01
CA LEU A 252 42.33 -24.11 7.21
C LEU A 252 41.22 -24.76 8.03
N ASN A 253 40.21 -23.98 8.38
CA ASN A 253 39.00 -24.46 9.02
C ASN A 253 37.86 -24.42 7.99
N LEU A 254 37.19 -25.56 7.78
CA LEU A 254 35.91 -25.62 7.12
C LEU A 254 34.88 -26.05 8.18
N ALA A 255 33.67 -25.52 8.10
CA ALA A 255 32.55 -26.00 8.90
C ALA A 255 31.27 -26.05 8.07
N VAL A 256 30.42 -27.00 8.41
CA VAL A 256 29.08 -27.14 7.86
C VAL A 256 28.16 -27.33 9.05
N THR A 257 27.31 -26.33 9.32
CA THR A 257 26.33 -26.39 10.40
C THR A 257 24.93 -26.52 9.82
N LEU A 258 24.22 -27.55 10.27
CA LEU A 258 22.79 -27.74 10.10
C LEU A 258 22.10 -27.31 11.39
N ASP A 259 21.20 -26.33 11.31
CA ASP A 259 20.38 -25.85 12.42
C ASP A 259 18.91 -26.20 12.15
N LEU A 260 18.21 -26.76 13.12
CA LEU A 260 16.79 -27.11 13.00
C LEU A 260 16.04 -26.79 14.30
N ASN A 261 15.18 -25.77 14.23
CA ASN A 261 14.22 -25.46 15.28
C ASN A 261 13.09 -26.48 15.26
N ILE A 262 12.69 -26.98 16.43
CA ILE A 262 11.59 -27.91 16.63
C ILE A 262 10.42 -27.15 17.24
N ILE A 263 9.20 -27.47 16.80
CA ILE A 263 7.93 -26.85 17.20
C ILE A 263 7.67 -26.91 18.73
N THR A 264 8.36 -27.79 19.48
CA THR A 264 8.34 -27.85 20.95
C THR A 264 9.22 -26.80 21.64
N GLY A 265 9.99 -26.04 20.88
CA GLY A 265 11.02 -25.09 21.34
C GLY A 265 12.43 -25.66 21.39
N GLY A 266 12.63 -26.90 20.93
CA GLY A 266 13.95 -27.52 20.89
C GLY A 266 14.81 -27.01 19.72
N ASP A 267 16.13 -26.94 19.92
CA ASP A 267 17.14 -26.66 18.88
C ASP A 267 17.95 -27.93 18.62
N LEU A 268 18.07 -28.34 17.36
CA LEU A 268 18.97 -29.40 16.92
C LEU A 268 20.05 -28.80 16.01
N LYS A 269 21.30 -28.85 16.47
CA LYS A 269 22.48 -28.37 15.76
C LYS A 269 23.41 -29.53 15.42
N VAL A 270 23.78 -29.68 14.15
CA VAL A 270 24.78 -30.65 13.71
C VAL A 270 25.89 -29.91 12.97
N THR A 271 27.09 -29.90 13.53
CA THR A 271 28.25 -29.22 12.96
C THR A 271 29.32 -30.25 12.58
N TRP A 272 29.63 -30.34 11.29
CA TRP A 272 30.81 -31.05 10.79
C TRP A 272 31.90 -30.03 10.48
N SER A 273 33.03 -30.11 11.18
CA SER A 273 34.14 -29.17 11.04
C SER A 273 35.49 -29.87 10.85
N PRO A 274 35.93 -30.10 9.60
CA PRO A 274 37.30 -30.51 9.32
C PRO A 274 38.27 -29.33 9.38
N ARG A 275 39.35 -29.51 10.14
CA ARG A 275 40.45 -28.55 10.33
C ARG A 275 41.77 -29.19 9.91
N GLY A 276 42.47 -28.56 8.96
CA GLY A 276 43.87 -28.83 8.66
C GLY A 276 44.78 -27.80 9.31
N ARG A 277 45.74 -28.22 10.13
CA ARG A 277 46.72 -27.35 10.79
C ARG A 277 48.12 -27.66 10.29
N LEU A 278 48.78 -26.64 9.75
CA LEU A 278 50.23 -26.63 9.49
C LEU A 278 50.91 -25.83 10.60
N GLN A 279 51.89 -26.44 11.26
CA GLN A 279 52.62 -25.84 12.36
C GLN A 279 54.12 -25.78 12.04
N ASP A 280 54.67 -24.57 11.97
CA ASP A 280 56.12 -24.32 11.88
C ASP A 280 56.63 -23.73 13.19
N SER A 281 57.81 -24.18 13.62
CA SER A 281 58.43 -23.81 14.89
C SER A 281 59.94 -23.85 14.77
N ASN A 282 60.61 -22.78 15.20
CA ASN A 282 62.07 -22.66 15.13
C ASN A 282 62.85 -23.52 16.15
N ASN A 283 62.19 -24.48 16.80
CA ASN A 283 62.78 -25.39 17.78
C ASN A 283 62.96 -26.80 17.21
N ILE A 284 64.16 -27.37 17.38
CA ILE A 284 64.60 -28.61 16.72
C ILE A 284 63.89 -29.89 17.22
N SER A 285 63.09 -29.79 18.28
CA SER A 285 62.33 -30.91 18.86
C SER A 285 60.86 -30.98 18.40
N SER A 286 60.40 -30.08 17.53
CA SER A 286 59.06 -30.12 16.94
C SER A 286 59.17 -30.35 15.44
N ILE A 287 58.96 -31.59 15.02
CA ILE A 287 58.59 -31.90 13.63
C ILE A 287 57.26 -31.20 13.37
N GLY A 288 57.11 -30.56 12.21
CA GLY A 288 55.85 -29.93 11.83
C GLY A 288 54.80 -31.00 11.52
N ASP A 289 53.98 -31.35 12.51
CA ASP A 289 52.88 -32.28 12.33
C ASP A 289 51.77 -31.59 11.50
N ASP A 290 51.61 -32.03 10.25
CA ASP A 290 50.44 -31.71 9.42
C ASP A 290 49.25 -32.54 9.93
N LEU A 291 48.41 -31.89 10.72
CA LEU A 291 47.29 -32.52 11.41
C LEU A 291 45.99 -32.15 10.71
N LEU A 292 45.41 -33.14 10.02
CA LEU A 292 44.01 -33.09 9.63
C LEU A 292 43.17 -33.73 10.73
N SER A 293 42.31 -32.92 11.34
CA SER A 293 41.28 -33.36 12.27
C SER A 293 39.91 -33.18 11.63
N GLN A 294 38.99 -34.11 11.91
CA GLN A 294 37.58 -33.98 11.57
C GLN A 294 36.78 -34.04 12.86
N ASN A 295 36.06 -32.98 13.16
CA ASN A 295 35.13 -32.95 14.28
C ASN A 295 33.69 -33.01 13.76
N LEU A 296 32.85 -33.79 14.44
CA LEU A 296 31.42 -33.90 14.20
C LEU A 296 30.70 -33.76 15.55
N THR A 297 30.09 -32.60 15.76
CA THR A 297 29.28 -32.28 16.93
C THR A 297 27.80 -32.40 16.60
N PHE A 298 27.05 -33.11 17.44
CA PHE A 298 25.60 -33.04 17.52
C PHE A 298 25.24 -32.41 18.86
N SER A 299 24.46 -31.33 18.85
CA SER A 299 23.91 -30.71 20.06
C SER A 299 22.39 -30.64 19.93
N PHE A 300 21.69 -31.09 20.97
CA PHE A 300 20.24 -31.00 21.07
C PHE A 300 19.88 -30.33 22.39
N ILE A 301 19.16 -29.21 22.32
CA ILE A 301 18.70 -28.44 23.49
C ILE A 301 17.18 -28.39 23.46
N GLN A 302 16.52 -28.91 24.50
CA GLN A 302 15.07 -28.83 24.68
C GLN A 302 14.73 -28.04 25.95
N PRO A 303 14.15 -26.82 25.86
CA PRO A 303 13.54 -26.17 27.00
C PRO A 303 12.37 -27.00 27.53
N LEU A 304 12.18 -27.02 28.85
CA LEU A 304 11.15 -27.78 29.56
C LEU A 304 10.14 -26.89 30.30
N LEU A 305 10.39 -25.58 30.42
CA LEU A 305 9.52 -24.63 31.15
C LEU A 305 9.27 -23.32 30.39
N ARG A 306 10.26 -22.42 30.36
CA ARG A 306 10.26 -21.23 29.51
C ARG A 306 10.68 -21.64 28.10
N GLY A 307 9.90 -21.26 27.10
CA GLY A 307 10.15 -21.63 25.69
C GLY A 307 9.65 -23.02 25.32
N PHE A 308 9.12 -23.79 26.27
CA PHE A 308 8.50 -25.08 25.98
C PHE A 308 7.05 -24.92 25.50
N GLY A 309 6.71 -25.67 24.46
CA GLY A 309 5.32 -25.91 24.05
C GLY A 309 4.96 -25.34 22.68
N VAL A 310 4.04 -26.03 22.01
CA VAL A 310 3.67 -25.75 20.60
C VAL A 310 3.09 -24.34 20.43
N ASP A 311 2.26 -23.88 21.36
CA ASP A 311 1.57 -22.58 21.23
C ASP A 311 2.52 -21.39 21.40
N VAL A 312 3.57 -21.54 22.22
CA VAL A 312 4.60 -20.51 22.42
C VAL A 312 5.45 -20.36 21.17
N ASN A 313 5.97 -21.48 20.66
CA ASN A 313 6.90 -21.46 19.52
C ASN A 313 6.18 -21.22 18.19
N ARG A 314 4.88 -21.54 18.07
CA ARG A 314 4.07 -21.14 16.90
C ARG A 314 3.50 -19.73 16.99
N ALA A 315 3.62 -19.03 18.12
CA ALA A 315 3.07 -17.68 18.24
C ALA A 315 3.64 -16.69 17.21
N PRO A 316 4.95 -16.67 16.87
CA PRO A 316 5.47 -15.82 15.78
C PRO A 316 4.79 -16.08 14.43
N ILE A 317 4.65 -17.36 14.02
CA ILE A 317 3.93 -17.74 12.79
C ILE A 317 2.45 -17.34 12.86
N GLN A 318 1.80 -17.49 14.02
CA GLN A 318 0.42 -17.06 14.18
C GLN A 318 0.27 -15.54 14.12
N ILE A 319 1.22 -14.77 14.67
CA ILE A 319 1.26 -13.31 14.54
C ILE A 319 1.44 -12.92 13.06
N ALA A 320 2.43 -13.48 12.36
CA ALA A 320 2.66 -13.23 10.94
C ALA A 320 1.44 -13.58 10.07
N ARG A 321 0.67 -14.61 10.42
CA ARG A 321 -0.60 -14.94 9.73
C ARG A 321 -1.74 -13.98 10.04
N GLN A 322 -1.77 -13.34 11.21
CA GLN A 322 -2.73 -12.27 11.53
C GLN A 322 -2.31 -10.94 10.88
N GLU A 323 -1.02 -10.67 10.79
CA GLU A 323 -0.46 -9.53 10.05
C GLU A 323 -0.74 -9.67 8.55
N GLU A 324 -0.55 -10.87 7.98
CA GLU A 324 -0.99 -11.21 6.62
C GLU A 324 -2.48 -10.95 6.40
N ALA A 325 -3.34 -11.33 7.36
CA ALA A 325 -4.78 -11.05 7.28
C ALA A 325 -5.07 -9.54 7.29
N ILE A 326 -4.34 -8.75 8.09
CA ILE A 326 -4.41 -7.29 8.08
C ILE A 326 -3.99 -6.75 6.71
N ASN A 327 -2.89 -7.23 6.13
CA ASN A 327 -2.35 -6.77 4.85
C ASN A 327 -3.32 -7.05 3.68
N ILE A 328 -3.99 -8.21 3.67
CA ILE A 328 -5.08 -8.52 2.72
C ILE A 328 -6.24 -7.53 2.88
N VAL A 329 -6.65 -7.25 4.11
CA VAL A 329 -7.77 -6.36 4.42
C VAL A 329 -7.43 -4.89 4.12
N GLU A 330 -6.17 -4.48 4.29
CA GLU A 330 -5.68 -3.15 3.90
C GLU A 330 -5.67 -2.99 2.38
N LEU A 331 -5.22 -3.99 1.63
CA LEU A 331 -5.36 -4.00 0.16
C LEU A 331 -6.84 -3.90 -0.25
N LYS A 332 -7.74 -4.63 0.42
CA LYS A 332 -9.20 -4.52 0.22
C LYS A 332 -9.69 -3.08 0.46
N SER A 333 -9.26 -2.44 1.55
CA SER A 333 -9.60 -1.05 1.89
C SER A 333 -9.10 -0.06 0.83
N ASN A 334 -7.84 -0.17 0.42
CA ASN A 334 -7.24 0.70 -0.61
C ASN A 334 -7.97 0.59 -1.96
N LEU A 335 -8.36 -0.62 -2.36
CA LEU A 335 -9.19 -0.85 -3.56
C LEU A 335 -10.58 -0.21 -3.40
N ILE A 336 -11.29 -0.49 -2.30
CA ILE A 336 -12.62 0.06 -2.00
C ILE A 336 -12.61 1.60 -2.02
N ASN A 337 -11.63 2.21 -1.36
CA ASN A 337 -11.48 3.67 -1.28
C ASN A 337 -11.17 4.29 -2.65
N THR A 338 -10.25 3.71 -3.41
CA THR A 338 -9.89 4.20 -4.76
C THR A 338 -11.07 4.11 -5.72
N ILE A 339 -11.80 2.99 -5.72
CA ILE A 339 -13.02 2.80 -6.53
C ILE A 339 -14.10 3.80 -6.12
N THR A 340 -14.31 4.00 -4.82
CA THR A 340 -15.33 4.93 -4.31
C THR A 340 -15.01 6.38 -4.70
N ASN A 341 -13.74 6.79 -4.60
CA ASN A 341 -13.27 8.11 -5.04
C ASN A 341 -13.45 8.30 -6.55
N ALA A 342 -13.14 7.29 -7.37
CA ALA A 342 -13.35 7.33 -8.82
C ALA A 342 -14.83 7.44 -9.21
N ILE A 343 -15.71 6.71 -8.50
CA ILE A 343 -17.18 6.81 -8.66
C ILE A 343 -17.67 8.22 -8.28
N GLU A 344 -17.23 8.77 -7.15
CA GLU A 344 -17.60 10.13 -6.74
C GLU A 344 -17.15 11.20 -7.75
N ALA A 345 -15.94 11.07 -8.29
CA ALA A 345 -15.40 11.99 -9.29
C ALA A 345 -16.18 11.89 -10.61
N TYR A 346 -16.52 10.68 -11.08
CA TYR A 346 -17.42 10.50 -12.22
C TYR A 346 -18.80 11.14 -11.98
N LEU A 347 -19.36 11.01 -10.77
CA LEU A 347 -20.62 11.65 -10.42
C LEU A 347 -20.51 13.19 -10.36
N ARG A 348 -19.35 13.77 -9.98
CA ARG A 348 -19.08 15.21 -10.09
C ARG A 348 -19.00 15.65 -11.56
N LEU A 349 -18.35 14.86 -12.43
CA LEU A 349 -18.28 15.12 -13.87
C LEU A 349 -19.68 15.12 -14.50
N LEU A 350 -20.49 14.07 -14.23
CA LEU A 350 -21.87 13.97 -14.69
C LEU A 350 -22.73 15.15 -14.21
N GLN A 351 -22.61 15.53 -12.94
CA GLN A 351 -23.29 16.70 -12.38
C GLN A 351 -22.94 17.99 -13.13
N ALA A 352 -21.65 18.24 -13.41
CA ALA A 352 -21.22 19.43 -14.15
C ALA A 352 -21.69 19.43 -15.62
N GLN A 353 -21.79 18.25 -16.26
CA GLN A 353 -22.29 18.13 -17.63
C GLN A 353 -23.79 18.42 -17.74
N GLU A 354 -24.61 17.88 -16.84
CA GLU A 354 -26.05 18.21 -16.80
C GLU A 354 -26.29 19.67 -16.39
N GLN A 355 -25.48 20.23 -15.48
CA GLN A 355 -25.54 21.64 -15.10
C GLN A 355 -25.38 22.57 -16.32
N ILE A 356 -24.41 22.28 -17.20
CA ILE A 356 -24.21 23.07 -18.43
C ILE A 356 -25.46 23.04 -19.32
N LYS A 357 -26.13 21.90 -19.46
CA LYS A 357 -27.36 21.82 -20.27
C LYS A 357 -28.48 22.69 -19.69
N ILE A 358 -28.61 22.72 -18.36
CA ILE A 358 -29.60 23.57 -17.68
C ILE A 358 -29.28 25.06 -17.91
N GLU A 359 -28.03 25.49 -17.71
CA GLU A 359 -27.63 26.89 -17.92
C GLU A 359 -27.65 27.31 -19.41
N GLN A 360 -27.39 26.39 -20.35
CA GLN A 360 -27.54 26.65 -21.79
C GLN A 360 -29.00 26.91 -22.18
N LEU A 361 -29.93 26.05 -21.76
CA LEU A 361 -31.36 26.22 -22.00
C LEU A 361 -31.91 27.48 -21.32
N SER A 362 -31.35 27.84 -20.16
CA SER A 362 -31.66 29.09 -19.47
C SER A 362 -31.21 30.32 -20.27
N LEU A 363 -29.96 30.36 -20.72
CA LEU A 363 -29.43 31.44 -21.55
C LEU A 363 -30.20 31.58 -22.87
N GLU A 364 -30.55 30.47 -23.50
CA GLU A 364 -31.36 30.46 -24.72
C GLU A 364 -32.76 31.04 -24.48
N SER A 365 -33.40 30.69 -23.36
CA SER A 365 -34.70 31.24 -22.97
C SER A 365 -34.63 32.76 -22.73
N ALA A 366 -33.61 33.22 -21.98
CA ALA A 366 -33.39 34.64 -21.71
C ALA A 366 -33.14 35.46 -22.99
N LYS A 367 -32.41 34.91 -23.98
CA LYS A 367 -32.18 35.57 -25.27
C LYS A 367 -33.45 35.68 -26.11
N ARG A 368 -34.24 34.61 -26.23
CA ARG A 368 -35.56 34.67 -26.90
C ARG A 368 -36.50 35.68 -26.22
N GLN A 369 -36.44 35.79 -24.89
CA GLN A 369 -37.24 36.75 -24.14
C GLN A 369 -36.81 38.20 -24.43
N MET A 370 -35.50 38.46 -24.57
CA MET A 370 -34.95 39.76 -24.97
C MET A 370 -35.41 40.16 -26.38
N GLU A 371 -35.36 39.23 -27.35
CA GLU A 371 -35.83 39.45 -28.73
C GLU A 371 -37.32 39.87 -28.76
N VAL A 372 -38.16 39.26 -27.91
CA VAL A 372 -39.58 39.63 -27.76
C VAL A 372 -39.74 41.02 -27.13
N ILE A 373 -38.85 41.41 -26.20
CA ILE A 373 -38.85 42.74 -25.56
C ILE A 373 -38.49 43.82 -26.58
N GLU A 374 -37.43 43.65 -27.36
CA GLU A 374 -37.03 44.59 -28.40
C GLU A 374 -38.17 44.83 -29.40
N ALA A 375 -38.78 43.77 -29.94
CA ALA A 375 -39.90 43.87 -30.87
C ALA A 375 -41.11 44.62 -30.28
N LEU A 376 -41.37 44.49 -28.96
CA LEU A 376 -42.44 45.22 -28.27
C LEU A 376 -42.08 46.69 -27.98
N ILE A 377 -40.80 47.01 -27.79
CA ILE A 377 -40.31 48.39 -27.65
C ILE A 377 -40.37 49.12 -28.99
N ASP A 378 -39.94 48.48 -30.08
CA ASP A 378 -40.01 49.02 -31.45
C ASP A 378 -41.47 49.26 -31.90
N ALA A 379 -42.39 48.39 -31.48
CA ALA A 379 -43.83 48.58 -31.65
C ALA A 379 -44.45 49.67 -30.74
N GLY A 380 -43.64 50.37 -29.92
CA GLY A 380 -44.08 51.40 -28.98
C GLY A 380 -44.95 50.89 -27.83
N ARG A 381 -44.93 49.58 -27.54
CA ARG A 381 -45.77 48.93 -26.52
C ARG A 381 -45.09 48.79 -25.15
N ARG A 382 -43.78 49.01 -25.06
CA ARG A 382 -42.97 48.83 -23.84
C ARG A 382 -41.97 49.96 -23.63
N ALA A 383 -41.52 50.12 -22.38
CA ALA A 383 -40.54 51.13 -22.00
C ALA A 383 -39.11 50.60 -22.11
N ARG A 384 -38.18 51.44 -22.58
CA ARG A 384 -36.74 51.07 -22.77
C ARG A 384 -36.04 50.58 -21.50
N VAL A 385 -36.56 50.91 -20.31
CA VAL A 385 -36.06 50.38 -19.03
C VAL A 385 -36.18 48.86 -18.93
N GLU A 386 -37.17 48.23 -19.59
CA GLU A 386 -37.32 46.76 -19.62
C GLU A 386 -36.19 46.08 -20.42
N LEU A 387 -35.61 46.76 -21.42
CA LEU A 387 -34.48 46.23 -22.19
C LEU A 387 -33.22 46.09 -21.32
N VAL A 388 -32.86 47.13 -20.56
CA VAL A 388 -31.67 47.13 -19.69
C VAL A 388 -31.75 46.01 -18.63
N GLN A 389 -32.96 45.72 -18.14
CA GLN A 389 -33.20 44.59 -17.22
C GLN A 389 -32.98 43.25 -17.93
N SER A 390 -33.48 43.09 -19.17
CA SER A 390 -33.26 41.88 -19.96
C SER A 390 -31.80 41.66 -20.37
N GLU A 391 -31.08 42.73 -20.74
CA GLU A 391 -29.64 42.69 -21.03
C GLU A 391 -28.85 42.24 -19.80
N THR A 392 -29.20 42.76 -18.61
CA THR A 392 -28.60 42.36 -17.33
C THR A 392 -28.82 40.87 -17.06
N GLU A 393 -30.03 40.36 -17.33
CA GLU A 393 -30.35 38.94 -17.12
C GLU A 393 -29.60 38.03 -18.11
N VAL A 394 -29.52 38.40 -19.40
CA VAL A 394 -28.70 37.67 -20.39
C VAL A 394 -27.24 37.60 -19.94
N ALA A 395 -26.67 38.73 -19.48
CA ALA A 395 -25.30 38.76 -18.95
C ALA A 395 -25.12 37.85 -17.71
N ASN A 396 -26.08 37.84 -16.78
CA ASN A 396 -26.07 36.95 -15.62
C ASN A 396 -26.08 35.46 -16.04
N ARG A 397 -26.86 35.10 -17.06
CA ARG A 397 -26.88 33.72 -17.60
C ARG A 397 -25.60 33.35 -18.33
N GLU A 398 -24.94 34.28 -19.02
CA GLU A 398 -23.63 34.04 -19.63
C GLU A 398 -22.55 33.80 -18.57
N VAL A 399 -22.53 34.55 -17.47
CA VAL A 399 -21.65 34.30 -16.31
C VAL A 399 -21.94 32.95 -15.65
N SER A 400 -23.22 32.59 -15.55
CA SER A 400 -23.66 31.31 -14.96
C SER A 400 -23.21 30.12 -15.82
N LEU A 401 -23.38 30.22 -17.14
CA LEU A 401 -22.89 29.23 -18.10
C LEU A 401 -21.35 29.15 -18.12
N LEU A 402 -20.64 30.27 -18.05
CA LEU A 402 -19.17 30.28 -17.97
C LEU A 402 -18.68 29.57 -16.69
N THR A 403 -19.35 29.82 -15.56
CA THR A 403 -19.07 29.16 -14.29
C THR A 403 -19.34 27.64 -14.36
N ALA A 404 -20.43 27.23 -15.01
CA ALA A 404 -20.75 25.81 -15.23
C ALA A 404 -19.70 25.12 -16.13
N LYS A 405 -19.23 25.80 -17.19
CA LYS A 405 -18.12 25.32 -18.05
C LYS A 405 -16.82 25.15 -17.27
N ASN A 406 -16.48 26.11 -16.39
CA ASN A 406 -15.28 26.00 -15.55
C ASN A 406 -15.38 24.83 -14.54
N ARG A 407 -16.56 24.61 -13.96
CA ARG A 407 -16.81 23.43 -13.10
C ARG A 407 -16.67 22.11 -13.84
N LEU A 408 -17.07 22.03 -15.12
CA LEU A 408 -16.85 20.85 -15.95
C LEU A 408 -15.35 20.61 -16.19
N ALA A 409 -14.59 21.66 -16.54
CA ALA A 409 -13.15 21.54 -16.73
C ALA A 409 -12.45 21.01 -15.46
N GLN A 410 -12.79 21.57 -14.29
CA GLN A 410 -12.26 21.08 -13.00
C GLN A 410 -12.65 19.61 -12.74
N ALA A 411 -13.93 19.25 -12.88
CA ALA A 411 -14.37 17.86 -12.65
C ALA A 411 -13.77 16.86 -13.65
N GLY A 412 -13.37 17.32 -14.84
CA GLY A 412 -12.58 16.54 -15.80
C GLY A 412 -11.16 16.29 -15.28
N LEU A 413 -10.48 17.34 -14.81
CA LEU A 413 -9.13 17.24 -14.24
C LEU A 413 -9.10 16.35 -12.98
N ASP A 414 -10.06 16.53 -12.06
CA ASP A 414 -10.20 15.70 -10.85
C ASP A 414 -10.31 14.20 -11.21
N LEU A 415 -11.03 13.85 -12.28
CA LEU A 415 -11.18 12.47 -12.73
C LEU A 415 -9.94 11.96 -13.49
N ILE A 416 -9.28 12.81 -14.28
CA ILE A 416 -8.00 12.48 -14.95
C ILE A 416 -6.92 12.16 -13.91
N GLU A 417 -6.86 12.90 -12.80
CA GLU A 417 -5.92 12.67 -11.70
C GLU A 417 -6.14 11.28 -11.06
N ILE A 418 -7.38 10.95 -10.70
CA ILE A 418 -7.71 9.67 -10.05
C ILE A 418 -7.51 8.47 -10.99
N LEU A 419 -7.81 8.63 -12.29
CA LEU A 419 -7.62 7.60 -13.32
C LEU A 419 -6.21 7.55 -13.92
N GLU A 420 -5.34 8.49 -13.51
CA GLU A 420 -3.99 8.71 -14.06
C GLU A 420 -3.93 8.69 -15.60
N LEU A 421 -4.82 9.45 -16.23
CA LEU A 421 -4.88 9.59 -17.69
C LEU A 421 -4.05 10.79 -18.18
N GLU A 422 -3.88 10.91 -19.49
CA GLU A 422 -3.25 12.08 -20.10
C GLU A 422 -4.12 13.34 -19.93
N GLN A 423 -3.48 14.48 -19.63
CA GLN A 423 -4.14 15.76 -19.29
C GLN A 423 -4.84 16.45 -20.48
N ASN A 424 -4.67 15.94 -21.69
CA ASN A 424 -5.20 16.47 -22.96
C ASN A 424 -6.55 15.86 -23.38
N LEU A 425 -7.12 14.95 -22.58
CA LEU A 425 -8.37 14.24 -22.90
C LEU A 425 -9.62 15.01 -22.44
N GLU A 426 -10.62 15.14 -23.31
CA GLU A 426 -11.93 15.69 -22.91
C GLU A 426 -12.84 14.53 -22.47
N LEU A 427 -13.04 14.39 -21.15
CA LEU A 427 -13.86 13.31 -20.59
C LEU A 427 -15.36 13.62 -20.67
N VAL A 428 -16.14 12.72 -21.26
CA VAL A 428 -17.60 12.81 -21.39
C VAL A 428 -18.26 11.65 -20.63
N ALA A 429 -19.17 11.95 -19.70
CA ALA A 429 -19.94 10.92 -19.01
C ALA A 429 -21.03 10.41 -19.97
N ALA A 430 -20.96 9.12 -20.32
CA ALA A 430 -21.84 8.51 -21.30
C ALA A 430 -23.05 7.82 -20.68
N ASP A 431 -22.99 7.50 -19.38
CA ASP A 431 -23.99 6.73 -18.66
C ASP A 431 -24.66 7.59 -17.58
N ILE A 432 -25.97 7.81 -17.74
CA ILE A 432 -26.84 8.43 -16.73
C ILE A 432 -27.47 7.27 -15.97
N PRO A 433 -27.09 7.01 -14.69
CA PRO A 433 -27.57 5.85 -13.95
C PRO A 433 -29.09 5.76 -13.95
N ALA A 434 -29.61 4.55 -14.16
CA ALA A 434 -31.05 4.26 -14.29
C ALA A 434 -31.90 4.84 -13.14
N PRO A 435 -33.24 4.98 -13.32
CA PRO A 435 -34.12 5.41 -12.25
C PRO A 435 -33.91 4.62 -10.96
N VAL A 436 -33.96 5.32 -9.83
CA VAL A 436 -33.62 4.76 -8.52
C VAL A 436 -34.75 3.86 -8.04
N ASP A 437 -34.50 2.55 -8.04
CA ASP A 437 -35.36 1.58 -7.38
C ASP A 437 -35.16 1.61 -5.86
N SER A 438 -36.26 1.73 -5.12
CA SER A 438 -36.25 1.77 -3.65
C SER A 438 -36.13 0.37 -3.06
N THR A 439 -34.90 -0.18 -3.05
CA THR A 439 -34.61 -1.43 -2.33
C THR A 439 -34.82 -1.25 -0.81
N PRO A 440 -35.49 -2.19 -0.11
CA PRO A 440 -35.64 -2.12 1.34
C PRO A 440 -34.29 -2.20 2.07
N LEU A 441 -33.89 -1.10 2.71
CA LEU A 441 -32.69 -1.05 3.56
C LEU A 441 -33.00 -1.56 4.98
N GLU A 442 -32.79 -2.86 5.18
CA GLU A 442 -32.86 -3.54 6.48
C GLU A 442 -31.55 -3.33 7.26
N SER A 443 -31.60 -2.58 8.37
CA SER A 443 -30.39 -2.19 9.12
C SER A 443 -29.64 -3.39 9.69
N GLU A 444 -30.35 -4.34 10.31
CA GLU A 444 -29.76 -5.51 10.96
C GLU A 444 -28.96 -6.39 9.97
N LYS A 445 -29.51 -6.63 8.77
CA LYS A 445 -28.79 -7.37 7.71
C LYS A 445 -27.54 -6.64 7.25
N LEU A 446 -27.60 -5.32 7.11
CA LEU A 446 -26.44 -4.51 6.70
C LEU A 446 -25.36 -4.45 7.79
N GLN A 447 -25.75 -4.39 9.07
CA GLN A 447 -24.83 -4.49 10.21
C GLN A 447 -24.13 -5.85 10.25
N GLN A 448 -24.88 -6.96 10.14
CA GLN A 448 -24.31 -8.31 10.11
C GLN A 448 -23.35 -8.50 8.92
N LEU A 449 -23.72 -8.00 7.73
CA LEU A 449 -22.89 -8.05 6.53
C LEU A 449 -21.61 -7.23 6.70
N ALA A 450 -21.69 -6.06 7.34
CA ALA A 450 -20.53 -5.20 7.59
C ALA A 450 -19.55 -5.81 8.60
N LEU A 451 -20.01 -6.53 9.64
CA LEU A 451 -19.12 -7.23 10.57
C LEU A 451 -18.24 -8.31 9.88
N VAL A 452 -18.64 -8.79 8.71
CA VAL A 452 -17.88 -9.77 7.90
C VAL A 452 -17.05 -9.09 6.80
N ASN A 453 -17.40 -7.87 6.38
CA ASN A 453 -16.82 -7.23 5.19
C ASN A 453 -16.09 -5.91 5.42
N ASN A 454 -16.39 -5.16 6.48
CA ASN A 454 -15.80 -3.87 6.78
C ASN A 454 -14.31 -4.02 7.12
N PRO A 455 -13.40 -3.34 6.39
CA PRO A 455 -11.97 -3.52 6.62
C PRO A 455 -11.49 -3.15 8.03
N ASP A 456 -11.92 -2.00 8.56
CA ASP A 456 -11.40 -1.46 9.82
C ASP A 456 -11.77 -2.34 11.02
N TYR A 457 -13.00 -2.87 11.03
CA TYR A 457 -13.43 -3.84 12.02
C TYR A 457 -12.61 -5.14 11.94
N LEU A 458 -12.42 -5.72 10.74
CA LEU A 458 -11.62 -6.94 10.56
C LEU A 458 -10.15 -6.77 10.99
N GLN A 459 -9.54 -5.60 10.71
CA GLN A 459 -8.20 -5.27 11.21
C GLN A 459 -8.18 -5.23 12.73
N SER A 460 -9.19 -4.64 13.38
CA SER A 460 -9.26 -4.59 14.85
C SER A 460 -9.40 -5.98 15.49
N VAL A 461 -10.10 -6.92 14.84
CA VAL A 461 -10.19 -8.33 15.27
C VAL A 461 -8.82 -9.01 15.21
N SER A 462 -8.08 -8.86 14.11
CA SER A 462 -6.75 -9.47 13.95
C SER A 462 -5.73 -8.86 14.92
N ARG A 463 -5.77 -7.54 15.16
CA ARG A 463 -4.95 -6.84 16.16
C ARG A 463 -5.24 -7.32 17.60
N LEU A 464 -6.48 -7.65 17.93
CA LEU A 464 -6.81 -8.27 19.22
C LEU A 464 -6.16 -9.66 19.37
N GLU A 465 -6.12 -10.47 18.31
CA GLU A 465 -5.50 -11.79 18.35
C GLU A 465 -3.97 -11.69 18.52
N ILE A 466 -3.32 -10.78 17.79
CA ILE A 466 -1.89 -10.45 17.96
C ILE A 466 -1.60 -10.03 19.42
N ALA A 467 -2.47 -9.23 20.03
CA ALA A 467 -2.30 -8.82 21.44
C ALA A 467 -2.42 -9.99 22.43
N LYS A 468 -3.27 -11.00 22.16
CA LYS A 468 -3.34 -12.23 22.98
C LYS A 468 -2.05 -13.06 22.86
N LEU A 469 -1.53 -13.21 21.64
CA LEU A 469 -0.30 -13.96 21.36
C LEU A 469 0.92 -13.30 22.03
N ASN A 470 1.01 -11.96 21.97
CA ASN A 470 2.02 -11.20 22.68
C ASN A 470 1.94 -11.37 24.22
N LEU A 471 0.74 -11.42 24.79
CA LEU A 471 0.56 -11.73 26.22
C LEU A 471 0.96 -13.17 26.58
N LEU A 472 0.72 -14.14 25.68
CA LEU A 472 1.16 -15.52 25.84
C LEU A 472 2.70 -15.60 25.88
N LEU A 473 3.37 -14.96 24.92
CA LEU A 473 4.84 -14.87 24.85
C LEU A 473 5.43 -14.19 26.10
N ALA A 474 4.91 -13.03 26.52
CA ALA A 474 5.39 -12.34 27.71
C ALA A 474 5.21 -13.18 28.99
N LYS A 475 4.08 -13.89 29.14
CA LYS A 475 3.82 -14.81 30.26
C LYS A 475 4.76 -16.03 30.23
N ASN A 476 5.17 -16.49 29.06
CA ASN A 476 6.19 -17.53 28.92
C ASN A 476 7.55 -17.01 29.39
N GLU A 477 7.99 -15.82 28.92
CA GLU A 477 9.32 -15.29 29.25
C GLU A 477 9.56 -15.05 30.75
N ARG A 478 8.50 -14.81 31.52
CA ARG A 478 8.57 -14.69 32.98
C ARG A 478 8.85 -16.03 33.70
N ARG A 479 8.73 -17.17 33.04
CA ARG A 479 8.94 -18.51 33.64
C ARG A 479 10.42 -18.75 33.97
N TRP A 480 10.68 -19.76 34.81
CA TRP A 480 12.03 -20.27 35.01
C TRP A 480 12.52 -20.94 33.72
N ASN A 481 13.79 -20.74 33.39
CA ASN A 481 14.45 -21.41 32.29
C ASN A 481 14.95 -22.78 32.80
N LEU A 482 14.46 -23.88 32.24
CA LEU A 482 14.90 -25.23 32.57
C LEU A 482 15.16 -25.96 31.26
N ASP A 483 16.42 -26.15 30.92
CA ASP A 483 16.81 -26.69 29.62
C ASP A 483 17.49 -28.05 29.81
N PHE A 484 17.10 -29.02 28.99
CA PHE A 484 17.78 -30.30 28.85
C PHE A 484 18.64 -30.25 27.58
N GLN A 485 19.95 -30.44 27.74
CA GLN A 485 20.92 -30.42 26.65
C GLN A 485 21.63 -31.77 26.55
N VAL A 486 21.79 -32.27 25.33
CA VAL A 486 22.63 -33.42 25.00
C VAL A 486 23.62 -32.99 23.94
N ASP A 487 24.91 -33.17 24.23
CA ASP A 487 26.01 -32.91 23.30
C ASP A 487 26.74 -34.23 23.02
N TYR A 488 26.98 -34.56 21.75
CA TYR A 488 27.78 -35.69 21.30
C TYR A 488 28.85 -35.20 20.34
N ASP A 489 30.12 -35.40 20.71
CA ASP A 489 31.29 -34.89 20.00
C ASP A 489 32.16 -36.07 19.56
N LEU A 490 32.36 -36.22 18.25
CA LEU A 490 33.29 -37.17 17.66
C LEU A 490 34.44 -36.41 17.00
N THR A 491 35.68 -36.64 17.42
CA THR A 491 36.87 -36.07 16.78
C THR A 491 37.81 -37.17 16.32
N THR A 492 38.07 -37.21 15.01
CA THR A 492 39.02 -38.12 14.36
C THR A 492 40.24 -37.33 13.89
N THR A 493 41.46 -37.85 14.09
CA THR A 493 42.69 -37.19 13.62
C THR A 493 43.48 -38.09 12.68
N THR A 494 44.48 -37.54 11.97
CA THR A 494 45.40 -38.33 11.13
C THR A 494 46.38 -39.19 11.94
N LEU A 495 46.42 -39.06 13.27
CA LEU A 495 47.26 -39.87 14.15
C LEU A 495 46.53 -41.17 14.53
N VAL A 496 47.16 -42.30 14.25
CA VAL A 496 46.56 -43.63 14.46
C VAL A 496 46.30 -43.86 15.96
N GLY A 497 45.01 -43.92 16.33
CA GLY A 497 44.56 -44.26 17.68
C GLY A 497 44.18 -43.07 18.58
N ASP A 498 44.13 -41.85 18.04
CA ASP A 498 43.76 -40.62 18.77
C ASP A 498 42.31 -40.15 18.50
N ASP A 499 41.46 -41.08 18.06
CA ASP A 499 40.02 -40.83 17.89
C ASP A 499 39.33 -40.70 19.26
N THR A 500 38.62 -39.59 19.46
CA THR A 500 37.92 -39.28 20.72
C THR A 500 36.42 -39.14 20.51
N MET A 501 35.66 -39.67 21.47
CA MET A 501 34.20 -39.66 21.48
C MET A 501 33.72 -39.22 22.88
N ASP A 502 32.97 -38.13 22.96
CA ASP A 502 32.37 -37.60 24.18
C ASP A 502 30.85 -37.54 24.05
N LEU A 503 30.14 -37.87 25.13
CA LEU A 503 28.67 -37.82 25.21
C LEU A 503 28.28 -37.20 26.55
N ARG A 504 27.63 -36.04 26.51
CA ARG A 504 27.32 -35.22 27.67
C ARG A 504 25.83 -34.94 27.75
N GLY A 505 25.24 -35.15 28.92
CA GLY A 505 23.90 -34.69 29.25
C GLY A 505 23.97 -33.60 30.31
N ARG A 506 23.26 -32.50 30.13
CA ARG A 506 23.22 -31.34 31.03
C ARG A 506 21.78 -30.92 31.28
N LEU A 507 21.44 -30.65 32.54
CA LEU A 507 20.17 -30.02 32.92
C LEU A 507 20.48 -28.66 33.56
N THR A 508 19.99 -27.58 32.95
CA THR A 508 20.32 -26.21 33.35
C THR A 508 19.07 -25.49 33.86
N LEU A 509 19.02 -25.15 35.15
CA LEU A 509 17.98 -24.30 35.73
C LEU A 509 18.52 -22.88 35.94
N LYS A 510 17.96 -21.89 35.24
CA LYS A 510 18.34 -20.47 35.33
C LYS A 510 17.10 -19.59 35.56
N ARG A 511 17.23 -18.59 36.43
CA ARG A 511 16.30 -17.46 36.53
C ARG A 511 17.04 -16.21 37.00
N GLU A 512 16.75 -15.07 36.38
CA GLU A 512 17.22 -13.77 36.85
C GLU A 512 16.32 -13.26 37.98
N LEU A 513 16.92 -12.89 39.10
CA LEU A 513 16.22 -12.35 40.28
C LEU A 513 16.36 -10.84 40.32
N GLY A 514 15.28 -10.13 40.69
CA GLY A 514 15.25 -8.66 40.70
C GLY A 514 15.09 -7.97 39.34
N ASN A 515 15.03 -8.73 38.23
CA ASN A 515 14.79 -8.16 36.90
C ASN A 515 13.30 -7.78 36.73
N LEU A 516 12.97 -6.54 37.05
CA LEU A 516 11.61 -5.98 36.93
C LEU A 516 11.11 -5.89 35.48
N SER A 517 11.98 -5.97 34.47
CA SER A 517 11.58 -5.83 33.06
C SER A 517 10.67 -6.97 32.59
N LEU A 518 10.82 -8.18 33.16
CA LEU A 518 9.96 -9.34 32.86
C LEU A 518 8.53 -9.15 33.39
N GLU A 519 8.36 -8.54 34.56
CA GLU A 519 7.03 -8.22 35.10
C GLU A 519 6.40 -7.05 34.34
N GLN A 520 7.20 -6.03 34.04
CA GLN A 520 6.79 -4.90 33.20
C GLN A 520 6.35 -5.34 31.80
N ALA A 521 7.01 -6.34 31.20
CA ALA A 521 6.65 -6.87 29.90
C ALA A 521 5.29 -7.58 29.93
N VAL A 522 5.03 -8.42 30.95
CA VAL A 522 3.72 -9.06 31.14
C VAL A 522 2.62 -8.02 31.34
N GLU A 523 2.85 -7.02 32.20
CA GLU A 523 1.85 -5.98 32.45
C GLU A 523 1.62 -5.12 31.21
N ARG A 524 2.67 -4.74 30.48
CA ARG A 524 2.56 -4.02 29.20
C ARG A 524 1.71 -4.80 28.20
N SER A 525 1.96 -6.09 28.01
CA SER A 525 1.17 -6.93 27.10
C SER A 525 -0.28 -7.11 27.57
N ASN A 526 -0.52 -7.11 28.89
CA ASN A 526 -1.85 -7.17 29.48
C ASN A 526 -2.64 -5.87 29.20
N ILE A 527 -2.02 -4.71 29.41
CA ILE A 527 -2.59 -3.40 29.06
C ILE A 527 -2.81 -3.29 27.54
N GLN A 528 -1.89 -3.77 26.70
CA GLN A 528 -2.06 -3.79 25.25
C GLN A 528 -3.24 -4.68 24.82
N LEU A 529 -3.47 -5.82 25.48
CA LEU A 529 -4.64 -6.66 25.24
C LEU A 529 -5.94 -5.94 25.64
N GLN A 530 -5.96 -5.25 26.78
CA GLN A 530 -7.12 -4.45 27.20
C GLN A 530 -7.40 -3.29 26.22
N GLN A 531 -6.36 -2.59 25.76
CA GLN A 531 -6.46 -1.56 24.74
C GLN A 531 -6.99 -2.13 23.42
N ALA A 532 -6.46 -3.25 22.93
CA ALA A 532 -6.93 -3.89 21.71
C ALA A 532 -8.41 -4.33 21.81
N ASN A 533 -8.85 -4.81 22.98
CA ASN A 533 -10.24 -5.15 23.24
C ASN A 533 -11.16 -3.92 23.23
N ASN A 534 -10.75 -2.83 23.87
CA ASN A 534 -11.48 -1.56 23.85
C ASN A 534 -11.57 -0.99 22.42
N ASN A 535 -10.47 -1.04 21.66
CA ASN A 535 -10.44 -0.58 20.27
C ASN A 535 -11.36 -1.43 19.36
N LEU A 536 -11.47 -2.75 19.59
CA LEU A 536 -12.42 -3.60 18.87
C LEU A 536 -13.87 -3.24 19.21
N GLN A 537 -14.17 -2.94 20.47
CA GLN A 537 -15.49 -2.49 20.88
C GLN A 537 -15.83 -1.12 20.26
N GLU A 538 -14.91 -0.15 20.32
CA GLU A 538 -15.05 1.17 19.69
C GLU A 538 -15.23 1.07 18.17
N ALA A 539 -14.47 0.21 17.49
CA ALA A 539 -14.61 -0.04 16.05
C ALA A 539 -16.00 -0.61 15.72
N ARG A 540 -16.52 -1.52 16.54
CA ARG A 540 -17.87 -2.10 16.38
C ARG A 540 -18.98 -1.06 16.57
N GLU A 541 -18.91 -0.28 17.66
CA GLU A 541 -19.88 0.76 17.98
C GLU A 541 -19.86 1.89 16.92
N THR A 542 -18.66 2.31 16.50
CA THR A 542 -18.48 3.29 15.42
C THR A 542 -19.06 2.80 14.10
N LEU A 543 -18.81 1.53 13.72
CA LEU A 543 -19.37 0.92 12.51
C LEU A 543 -20.90 0.86 12.57
N GLU A 544 -21.48 0.52 13.73
CA GLU A 544 -22.94 0.49 13.90
C GLU A 544 -23.56 1.88 13.74
N ILE A 545 -22.96 2.90 14.36
CA ILE A 545 -23.36 4.30 14.23
C ILE A 545 -23.23 4.77 12.78
N GLU A 546 -22.12 4.45 12.10
CA GLU A 546 -21.91 4.86 10.72
C GLU A 546 -22.93 4.23 9.77
N ILE A 547 -23.20 2.92 9.87
CA ILE A 547 -24.22 2.25 9.05
C ILE A 547 -25.60 2.88 9.27
N ASN A 548 -25.97 3.14 10.53
CA ASN A 548 -27.23 3.83 10.86
C ASN A 548 -27.26 5.29 10.34
N ASN A 549 -26.11 5.98 10.22
CA ASN A 549 -26.01 7.28 9.55
C ASN A 549 -26.19 7.13 8.04
N ARG A 550 -25.43 6.26 7.37
CA ARG A 550 -25.50 6.03 5.92
C ARG A 550 -26.90 5.61 5.46
N ILE A 551 -27.58 4.73 6.20
CA ILE A 551 -28.97 4.34 5.91
C ILE A 551 -29.93 5.53 6.04
N ARG A 552 -29.72 6.42 7.02
CA ARG A 552 -30.51 7.66 7.15
C ARG A 552 -30.21 8.63 6.02
N ASP A 553 -28.95 8.82 5.64
CA ASP A 553 -28.52 9.67 4.52
C ASP A 553 -29.17 9.21 3.19
N VAL A 554 -29.13 7.91 2.89
CA VAL A 554 -29.74 7.34 1.68
C VAL A 554 -31.27 7.53 1.68
N LYS A 555 -31.94 7.29 2.83
CA LYS A 555 -33.40 7.52 2.97
C LYS A 555 -33.77 9.00 2.83
N PHE A 556 -32.97 9.90 3.40
CA PHE A 556 -33.14 11.35 3.31
C PHE A 556 -32.98 11.83 1.86
N ASN A 557 -31.87 11.47 1.19
CA ASN A 557 -31.62 11.87 -0.19
C ASN A 557 -32.67 11.31 -1.17
N LEU A 558 -33.15 10.08 -0.94
CA LEU A 558 -34.25 9.51 -1.73
C LEU A 558 -35.54 10.34 -1.60
N ARG A 559 -35.87 10.79 -0.38
CA ARG A 559 -37.02 11.69 -0.16
C ARG A 559 -36.78 13.09 -0.74
N GLN A 560 -35.55 13.58 -0.70
CA GLN A 560 -35.15 14.85 -1.29
C GLN A 560 -35.34 14.86 -2.81
N ILE A 561 -35.01 13.76 -3.53
CA ILE A 561 -35.30 13.62 -4.97
C ILE A 561 -36.80 13.77 -5.24
N GLN A 562 -37.65 13.07 -4.48
CA GLN A 562 -39.10 13.12 -4.67
C GLN A 562 -39.66 14.54 -4.51
N LEU A 563 -39.21 15.26 -3.48
CA LEU A 563 -39.63 16.64 -3.21
C LEU A 563 -39.06 17.63 -4.24
N ALA A 564 -37.79 17.45 -4.66
CA ALA A 564 -37.16 18.31 -5.67
C ALA A 564 -37.81 18.15 -7.04
N ARG A 565 -38.18 16.91 -7.43
CA ARG A 565 -38.96 16.65 -8.64
C ARG A 565 -40.33 17.33 -8.60
N GLN A 566 -41.08 17.16 -7.51
CA GLN A 566 -42.37 17.81 -7.34
C GLN A 566 -42.25 19.34 -7.40
N ALA A 567 -41.20 19.92 -6.80
CA ALA A 567 -40.92 21.34 -6.89
C ALA A 567 -40.63 21.77 -8.34
N ARG A 568 -39.82 21.02 -9.10
CA ARG A 568 -39.57 21.29 -10.53
C ARG A 568 -40.86 21.27 -11.34
N GLU A 569 -41.70 20.26 -11.16
CA GLU A 569 -42.97 20.11 -11.88
C GLU A 569 -43.94 21.26 -11.58
N LEU A 570 -44.02 21.70 -10.32
CA LEU A 570 -44.84 22.85 -9.93
C LEU A 570 -44.28 24.18 -10.46
N SER A 571 -42.96 24.40 -10.44
CA SER A 571 -42.34 25.59 -11.06
C SER A 571 -42.54 25.62 -12.58
N GLU A 572 -42.53 24.46 -13.24
CA GLU A 572 -42.77 24.34 -14.69
C GLU A 572 -44.23 24.70 -15.05
N GLN A 573 -45.18 24.26 -14.22
CA GLN A 573 -46.60 24.68 -14.32
C GLN A 573 -46.79 26.17 -14.03
N GLN A 574 -46.14 26.72 -13.01
CA GLN A 574 -46.21 28.16 -12.69
C GLN A 574 -45.70 29.02 -13.85
N LEU A 575 -44.55 28.67 -14.41
CA LEU A 575 -44.00 29.35 -15.59
C LEU A 575 -44.94 29.27 -16.79
N GLN A 576 -45.55 28.12 -17.06
CA GLN A 576 -46.53 27.99 -18.14
C GLN A 576 -47.75 28.89 -17.90
N ASN A 577 -48.32 28.86 -16.69
CA ASN A 577 -49.46 29.70 -16.32
C ASN A 577 -49.15 31.20 -16.49
N GLU A 578 -47.97 31.68 -16.10
CA GLU A 578 -47.63 33.10 -16.24
C GLU A 578 -47.36 33.51 -17.70
N ARG A 579 -46.72 32.63 -18.48
CA ARG A 579 -46.58 32.81 -19.94
C ARG A 579 -47.95 32.88 -20.64
N GLU A 580 -48.92 32.08 -20.21
CA GLU A 580 -50.31 32.13 -20.72
C GLU A 580 -51.04 33.41 -20.31
N LYS A 581 -50.95 33.85 -19.04
CA LYS A 581 -51.53 35.14 -18.60
C LYS A 581 -50.95 36.33 -19.37
N LEU A 582 -49.64 36.34 -19.60
CA LEU A 582 -48.96 37.37 -20.38
C LEU A 582 -49.48 37.39 -21.83
N ARG A 583 -49.61 36.22 -22.47
CA ARG A 583 -50.17 36.07 -23.82
C ARG A 583 -51.63 36.53 -23.92
N LEU A 584 -52.42 36.32 -22.87
CA LEU A 584 -53.81 36.75 -22.77
C LEU A 584 -53.97 38.22 -22.35
N GLY A 585 -52.89 38.94 -22.04
CA GLY A 585 -52.92 40.34 -21.63
C GLY A 585 -53.61 40.59 -20.29
N VAL A 586 -53.54 39.63 -19.36
CA VAL A 586 -54.19 39.74 -18.04
C VAL A 586 -53.66 40.96 -17.29
N ARG A 587 -54.57 41.85 -16.89
CA ARG A 587 -54.24 43.13 -16.27
C ARG A 587 -53.56 42.92 -14.92
N GLY A 588 -52.26 43.18 -14.85
CA GLY A 588 -51.44 43.06 -13.65
C GLY A 588 -50.22 42.15 -13.81
N THR A 589 -50.22 41.23 -14.78
CA THR A 589 -49.03 40.41 -15.11
C THR A 589 -47.95 41.30 -15.72
N ARG A 590 -46.74 41.24 -15.16
CA ARG A 590 -45.55 41.96 -15.64
C ARG A 590 -44.57 40.97 -16.24
N LEU A 591 -43.68 41.48 -17.09
CA LEU A 591 -42.71 40.63 -17.77
C LEU A 591 -41.61 40.11 -16.83
N ILE A 592 -41.27 40.90 -15.82
CA ILE A 592 -40.35 40.52 -14.74
C ILE A 592 -40.86 39.29 -13.97
N ASP A 593 -42.19 39.17 -13.78
CA ASP A 593 -42.79 38.02 -13.09
C ASP A 593 -42.48 36.71 -13.84
N VAL A 594 -42.46 36.74 -15.19
CA VAL A 594 -42.06 35.57 -16.01
C VAL A 594 -40.57 35.25 -15.86
N LEU A 595 -39.70 36.26 -15.82
CA LEU A 595 -38.25 36.07 -15.60
C LEU A 595 -37.95 35.49 -14.21
N ASP A 596 -38.72 35.89 -13.20
CA ASP A 596 -38.63 35.33 -11.84
C ASP A 596 -39.05 33.84 -11.84
N PHE A 597 -40.14 33.46 -12.51
CA PHE A 597 -40.54 32.04 -12.65
C PHE A 597 -39.57 31.21 -13.52
N GLU A 598 -38.88 31.80 -14.51
CA GLU A 598 -37.80 31.14 -15.25
C GLU A 598 -36.56 30.91 -14.37
N ASN A 599 -36.21 31.90 -13.53
CA ASN A 599 -35.21 31.74 -12.48
C ASN A 599 -35.56 30.60 -11.53
N ASP A 600 -36.78 30.57 -10.99
CA ASP A 600 -37.23 29.52 -10.09
C ASP A 600 -37.21 28.13 -10.73
N LEU A 601 -37.63 27.98 -12.00
CA LEU A 601 -37.56 26.70 -12.71
C LEU A 601 -36.12 26.22 -12.91
N VAL A 602 -35.19 27.12 -13.23
CA VAL A 602 -33.76 26.77 -13.34
C VAL A 602 -33.20 26.33 -11.99
N GLN A 603 -33.51 27.05 -10.91
CA GLN A 603 -33.12 26.64 -9.56
C GLN A 603 -33.75 25.31 -9.14
N ALA A 604 -35.01 25.04 -9.52
CA ALA A 604 -35.67 23.76 -9.25
C ALA A 604 -35.03 22.60 -10.03
N LYS A 605 -34.67 22.80 -11.31
CA LYS A 605 -33.92 21.82 -12.12
C LYS A 605 -32.55 21.51 -11.50
N ASN A 606 -31.83 22.54 -11.05
CA ASN A 606 -30.55 22.40 -10.35
C ASN A 606 -30.69 21.64 -9.02
N ARG A 607 -31.77 21.90 -8.26
CA ARG A 607 -32.08 21.15 -7.02
C ARG A 607 -32.40 19.67 -7.26
N GLU A 608 -33.17 19.32 -8.31
CA GLU A 608 -33.44 17.91 -8.65
C GLU A 608 -32.16 17.18 -9.10
N LEU A 609 -31.32 17.83 -9.92
CA LEU A 609 -30.03 17.30 -10.33
C LEU A 609 -29.13 17.01 -9.13
N ASN A 610 -28.95 17.98 -8.23
CA ASN A 610 -28.12 17.82 -7.04
C ASN A 610 -28.63 16.68 -6.14
N ALA A 611 -29.93 16.65 -5.83
CA ALA A 611 -30.53 15.60 -5.00
C ALA A 611 -30.32 14.19 -5.60
N ARG A 612 -30.39 14.04 -6.94
CA ARG A 612 -30.11 12.77 -7.61
C ARG A 612 -28.65 12.34 -7.47
N ILE A 613 -27.72 13.26 -7.63
CA ILE A 613 -26.29 12.98 -7.50
C ILE A 613 -25.90 12.67 -6.05
N ASP A 614 -26.46 13.39 -5.07
CA ASP A 614 -26.17 13.19 -3.65
C ASP A 614 -26.77 11.87 -3.12
N TYR A 615 -27.89 11.41 -3.65
CA TYR A 615 -28.37 10.03 -3.42
C TYR A 615 -27.37 8.98 -3.92
N LEU A 616 -26.84 9.12 -5.14
CA LEU A 616 -25.90 8.17 -5.73
C LEU A 616 -24.57 8.12 -4.94
N ARG A 617 -24.09 9.28 -4.47
CA ARG A 617 -22.95 9.36 -3.54
C ARG A 617 -23.26 8.69 -2.20
N ALA A 618 -24.43 8.94 -1.61
CA ALA A 618 -24.82 8.31 -0.35
C ALA A 618 -24.92 6.78 -0.45
N LEU A 619 -25.42 6.25 -1.57
CA LEU A 619 -25.44 4.81 -1.84
C LEU A 619 -24.02 4.24 -1.97
N THR A 620 -23.13 4.93 -2.70
CA THR A 620 -21.73 4.52 -2.86
C THR A 620 -21.00 4.51 -1.50
N ARG A 621 -21.25 5.50 -0.64
CA ARG A 621 -20.70 5.57 0.72
C ARG A 621 -21.26 4.49 1.64
N LEU A 622 -22.54 4.13 1.53
CA LEU A 622 -23.12 3.00 2.27
C LEU A 622 -22.40 1.69 1.91
N GLU A 623 -22.12 1.45 0.62
CA GLU A 623 -21.41 0.26 0.14
C GLU A 623 -19.94 0.24 0.59
N GLN A 624 -19.29 1.41 0.63
CA GLN A 624 -17.96 1.62 1.19
C GLN A 624 -17.92 1.23 2.68
N THR A 625 -18.80 1.82 3.51
CA THR A 625 -18.89 1.52 4.95
C THR A 625 -19.18 0.04 5.23
N VAL A 626 -20.07 -0.59 4.45
CA VAL A 626 -20.40 -2.02 4.59
C VAL A 626 -19.30 -2.94 4.03
N GLY A 627 -18.38 -2.42 3.20
CA GLY A 627 -17.23 -3.14 2.67
C GLY A 627 -17.52 -4.04 1.46
N ILE A 628 -18.62 -3.79 0.75
CA ILE A 628 -19.16 -4.62 -0.36
C ILE A 628 -18.97 -4.02 -1.75
N THR A 629 -18.26 -2.89 -1.86
CA THR A 629 -17.99 -2.24 -3.15
C THR A 629 -17.35 -3.20 -4.16
N LEU A 630 -16.40 -4.05 -3.74
CA LEU A 630 -15.77 -5.02 -4.63
C LEU A 630 -16.75 -6.08 -5.15
N ASP A 631 -17.61 -6.62 -4.28
CA ASP A 631 -18.62 -7.62 -4.63
C ASP A 631 -19.63 -7.07 -5.63
N ARG A 632 -20.08 -5.83 -5.44
CA ARG A 632 -21.00 -5.13 -6.37
C ARG A 632 -20.40 -5.01 -7.78
N TRP A 633 -19.09 -4.80 -7.87
CA TRP A 633 -18.35 -4.69 -9.12
C TRP A 633 -17.78 -6.02 -9.62
N ASN A 634 -18.04 -7.14 -8.92
CA ASN A 634 -17.49 -8.47 -9.19
C ASN A 634 -15.94 -8.50 -9.29
N ILE A 635 -15.29 -7.69 -8.46
CA ILE A 635 -13.82 -7.60 -8.39
C ILE A 635 -13.33 -8.62 -7.37
N LYS A 636 -12.59 -9.63 -7.83
CA LYS A 636 -11.92 -10.60 -6.96
C LYS A 636 -10.48 -10.17 -6.74
N ILE A 637 -10.05 -10.12 -5.48
CA ILE A 637 -8.63 -10.00 -5.15
C ILE A 637 -8.02 -11.39 -5.34
N GLU A 638 -7.24 -11.58 -6.40
CA GLU A 638 -6.44 -12.80 -6.52
C GLU A 638 -5.39 -12.82 -5.40
N ALA A 639 -5.35 -13.91 -4.63
CA ALA A 639 -4.23 -14.17 -3.74
C ALA A 639 -2.97 -14.28 -4.61
N ALA A 640 -2.07 -13.30 -4.50
CA ALA A 640 -0.94 -13.17 -5.39
C ALA A 640 -0.13 -14.48 -5.38
N LYS A 641 -0.06 -15.11 -6.56
CA LYS A 641 0.50 -16.45 -6.73
C LYS A 641 1.95 -16.44 -6.26
N ALA A 642 2.24 -17.13 -5.16
CA ALA A 642 3.58 -17.24 -4.59
C ALA A 642 4.61 -17.50 -5.70
N ILE A 643 5.61 -16.64 -5.80
CA ILE A 643 6.63 -16.73 -6.84
C ILE A 643 7.33 -18.08 -6.67
N PRO A 644 7.27 -19.00 -7.67
CA PRO A 644 7.87 -20.33 -7.53
C PRO A 644 9.39 -20.18 -7.59
N GLY A 645 10.02 -19.98 -6.42
CA GLY A 645 11.33 -19.34 -6.35
C GLY A 645 12.22 -19.69 -5.15
N ARG A 646 11.86 -20.65 -4.29
CA ARG A 646 12.78 -21.48 -3.49
C ARG A 646 12.02 -22.58 -2.72
N ARG A 647 12.59 -23.77 -2.75
CA ARG A 647 12.37 -24.95 -1.89
C ARG A 647 13.73 -25.64 -1.79
#